data_AF-A0A5T1LPF9-F1
#
_entry.id   AF-A0A5T1LPF9-F1
#
_cell.length_a   1.000
_cell.length_b   1.000
_cell.length_c   1.000
_cell.angle_alpha   90.00
_cell.angle_beta   90.00
_cell.angle_gamma   90.00
#
_symmetry.space_group_name_H-M   'P 1'
#
loop_
_entity.id
_entity.type
_entity.pdbx_description
1 polymer ?
#
loop_
_entity_poly.entity_id
_entity_poly.type
_entity_poly.pdbx_seq_one_letter_code
_entity_poly.pdbx_strand_id
1 'polypeptide(L)'
;VQEENKLKNNSYLRGVYFVSAYQENIPRNFLLDAICEKYNCKKVLSKSNIIHNKQSYFVKSLLEDLIFTDYSLSTMKSYSKKLSFLMIILIISFGTYVISSYFISKNNKEFEKSQNTLRSLQLLLKDQDYQNLNIKQKADFLIELRNILNTYPELWQDNNIFQYLNLNLSYKGFKEAKQLYYKLNEDVLKNTLLKEMEYTLLTDTNKENLIKTLYMYRSLFEQKYFNKEILKIWINENWNTLSKYSISKDDFLEGVDELKQFNLKSFTEDENSIHTGKRKLESISRTQRIYILLNFLNSDKPKEKYLIKEDLGFAANSVFSNNSQITSIDKIYTKVGMMDFLNDLNQQVDTAINIESWMLDNNFKENKNTLTMGILKLYLSEYQNAWQNLLASLQPVRYNTKEAMLNELNILSKKENPLYSLLKIVSSNTNLNDAVLLTQAYNLGLNAGEIRSNFIGVSNAFTQYHKLVNKNTLLSVGNIEVGKGTDDEKILDILNTSITNMSNKIIDFSSNNNQSAEEKISYALGGNKDANDPFAVFQMNIKKLPNDLERYYSQLSNYSWNFIENHGISLFNTAWINEVYNPFVNDIAPYYPFNDESVADLSMDSFKTFFGRNGTLNSFYKKYLNNVLVKRKNNYSINSQFASKLNFSKEFLDFITNAGNLSSLILNGNDNIKVNFTIQSLDLSADFSFIKLGYDNKNIQYDHTLNQTLQIVAEKFNNGTSLNFTAYNYSNPNLNYTKSYKGEWAWYKFIKDNKSNSIYSIIFNNNKNLYFDFEIINGASELNNIVYILNNLKIVENITGVNKQ
;
A
#
# COMPACT_ATOMS: atom_id res chain seq x y z
N VAL A 1 -62.44 -1.04 39.29
CA VAL A 1 -63.72 -0.40 38.90
C VAL A 1 -63.75 0.09 37.43
N GLN A 2 -62.67 -0.01 36.62
CA GLN A 2 -62.74 0.35 35.19
C GLN A 2 -62.61 -0.80 34.17
N GLU A 3 -62.36 -2.05 34.59
CA GLU A 3 -62.35 -3.20 33.65
C GLU A 3 -63.66 -4.02 33.65
N GLU A 4 -64.51 -3.92 34.67
CA GLU A 4 -65.80 -4.64 34.72
C GLU A 4 -66.86 -4.11 33.73
N ASN A 5 -66.64 -2.97 33.09
CA ASN A 5 -67.61 -2.35 32.19
C ASN A 5 -67.43 -2.72 30.70
N LYS A 6 -66.35 -3.40 30.31
CA LYS A 6 -66.10 -3.72 28.89
C LYS A 6 -66.91 -4.90 28.35
N LEU A 7 -67.43 -5.77 29.22
CA LEU A 7 -68.31 -6.89 28.81
C LEU A 7 -69.81 -6.56 28.94
N LYS A 8 -70.19 -5.55 29.71
CA LYS A 8 -71.59 -5.13 29.87
C LYS A 8 -72.14 -4.34 28.68
N ASN A 9 -71.28 -3.76 27.84
CA ASN A 9 -71.66 -2.84 26.78
C ASN A 9 -71.53 -3.39 25.34
N ASN A 10 -71.41 -4.70 25.15
CA ASN A 10 -71.62 -5.30 23.83
C ASN A 10 -73.09 -5.70 23.63
N SER A 11 -73.98 -4.72 23.75
CA SER A 11 -75.32 -4.83 23.18
C SER A 11 -75.23 -4.39 21.74
N TYR A 12 -75.10 -5.35 20.82
CA TYR A 12 -75.29 -5.07 19.40
C TYR A 12 -76.70 -4.54 19.21
N LEU A 13 -76.82 -3.33 18.67
CA LEU A 13 -78.12 -2.73 18.36
C LEU A 13 -78.79 -3.59 17.28
N ARG A 14 -79.69 -4.50 17.69
CA ARG A 14 -80.33 -5.44 16.76
C ARG A 14 -81.38 -4.78 15.85
N GLY A 15 -81.87 -3.60 16.21
CA GLY A 15 -82.82 -2.80 15.43
C GLY A 15 -83.45 -1.69 16.26
N VAL A 16 -84.03 -0.69 15.59
CA VAL A 16 -84.85 0.35 16.22
C VAL A 16 -86.32 0.05 15.91
N TYR A 17 -87.13 -0.13 16.94
CA TYR A 17 -88.54 -0.48 16.81
C TYR A 17 -89.40 0.66 17.39
N PHE A 18 -90.40 1.11 16.63
CA PHE A 18 -91.31 2.15 17.07
C PHE A 18 -92.55 1.55 17.75
N VAL A 19 -92.85 2.05 18.94
CA VAL A 19 -94.04 1.72 19.73
C VAL A 19 -94.68 3.01 20.20
N SER A 20 -96.01 3.11 20.15
CA SER A 20 -96.73 4.33 20.55
C SER A 20 -97.11 4.31 22.03
N ALA A 21 -96.83 5.42 22.74
CA ALA A 21 -97.23 5.64 24.13
C ALA A 21 -98.35 6.70 24.27
N TYR A 22 -99.01 6.69 25.43
CA TYR A 22 -100.30 7.27 25.85
C TYR A 22 -100.49 8.82 25.75
N GLN A 23 -101.71 9.36 25.50
CA GLN A 23 -102.02 10.81 25.35
C GLN A 23 -103.11 11.34 26.33
N GLU A 24 -102.92 12.51 27.00
CA GLU A 24 -103.91 13.24 27.86
C GLU A 24 -103.83 14.78 27.66
N ASN A 25 -104.95 15.54 27.75
CA ASN A 25 -105.10 16.92 27.23
C ASN A 25 -105.76 17.92 28.25
N ILE A 26 -104.99 18.77 28.97
CA ILE A 26 -105.51 19.77 29.96
C ILE A 26 -104.97 21.20 29.66
N PRO A 27 -105.81 22.27 29.52
CA PRO A 27 -105.36 23.65 29.22
C PRO A 27 -105.02 24.51 30.46
N ARG A 28 -104.05 25.45 30.34
CA ARG A 28 -103.58 26.37 31.41
C ARG A 28 -103.57 27.83 30.91
N ASN A 29 -104.02 28.81 31.70
CA ASN A 29 -104.01 30.25 31.33
C ASN A 29 -103.05 31.07 32.20
N PHE A 30 -101.89 31.43 31.63
CA PHE A 30 -100.79 32.09 32.33
C PHE A 30 -101.07 33.55 32.74
N LEU A 31 -101.99 34.24 32.09
CA LEU A 31 -102.21 35.67 32.33
C LEU A 31 -102.98 35.92 33.63
N LEU A 32 -103.94 35.04 33.94
CA LEU A 32 -104.64 35.03 35.21
C LEU A 32 -103.68 34.72 36.38
N ASP A 33 -102.72 33.83 36.13
CA ASP A 33 -101.73 33.44 37.12
C ASP A 33 -100.78 34.59 37.50
N ALA A 34 -100.41 35.48 36.58
CA ALA A 34 -99.51 36.60 36.88
C ALA A 34 -100.19 37.73 37.69
N ILE A 35 -101.47 38.01 37.44
CA ILE A 35 -102.21 39.10 38.11
C ILE A 35 -102.47 38.75 39.59
N CYS A 36 -102.86 37.51 39.87
CA CYS A 36 -103.11 37.05 41.25
C CYS A 36 -101.84 37.09 42.12
N GLU A 37 -100.65 36.88 41.54
CA GLU A 37 -99.37 36.99 42.25
C GLU A 37 -99.01 38.44 42.63
N LYS A 38 -99.30 39.44 41.78
CA LYS A 38 -98.91 40.83 42.03
C LYS A 38 -99.70 41.53 43.13
N TYR A 39 -100.99 41.23 43.28
CA TYR A 39 -101.86 41.83 44.30
C TYR A 39 -102.11 40.91 45.51
N ASN A 40 -101.40 39.78 45.57
CA ASN A 40 -101.48 38.75 46.62
C ASN A 40 -102.92 38.27 46.92
N CYS A 41 -103.69 38.03 45.84
CA CYS A 41 -105.04 37.48 45.91
C CYS A 41 -105.03 35.99 45.47
N LYS A 42 -105.87 35.16 46.11
CA LYS A 42 -105.91 33.70 45.88
C LYS A 42 -106.38 33.34 44.45
N LYS A 43 -105.60 32.54 43.71
CA LYS A 43 -105.92 31.99 42.38
C LYS A 43 -107.08 30.98 42.46
N VAL A 44 -108.07 31.08 41.56
CA VAL A 44 -109.20 30.14 41.47
C VAL A 44 -108.89 29.06 40.43
N LEU A 45 -108.97 27.79 40.82
CA LEU A 45 -108.72 26.62 39.96
C LEU A 45 -109.85 26.42 38.94
N SER A 46 -109.53 26.37 37.64
CA SER A 46 -110.45 25.91 36.60
C SER A 46 -110.41 24.37 36.51
N LYS A 47 -111.56 23.70 36.62
CA LYS A 47 -111.72 22.25 36.40
C LYS A 47 -111.84 21.94 34.89
N SER A 48 -111.18 20.89 34.42
CA SER A 48 -111.62 20.12 33.24
C SER A 48 -111.58 18.62 33.54
N ASN A 49 -112.67 17.92 33.24
CA ASN A 49 -112.77 16.46 33.34
C ASN A 49 -112.35 15.79 32.03
N ILE A 50 -111.75 14.61 32.19
CA ILE A 50 -111.00 13.79 31.23
C ILE A 50 -111.94 12.78 30.53
N ILE A 51 -111.82 12.57 29.21
CA ILE A 51 -112.41 11.41 28.51
C ILE A 51 -111.29 10.53 27.93
N HIS A 52 -111.37 9.24 28.23
CA HIS A 52 -110.39 8.19 27.95
C HIS A 52 -110.59 7.52 26.58
N ASN A 53 -109.62 7.63 25.68
CA ASN A 53 -109.45 6.66 24.58
C ASN A 53 -107.97 6.23 24.54
N LYS A 54 -107.69 4.98 24.90
CA LYS A 54 -106.34 4.46 25.17
C LYS A 54 -106.06 3.27 24.24
N GLN A 55 -105.28 3.45 23.18
CA GLN A 55 -104.81 2.33 22.34
C GLN A 55 -103.31 2.49 22.02
N SER A 56 -102.53 1.41 22.18
CA SER A 56 -101.12 1.32 21.79
C SER A 56 -100.94 0.34 20.64
N TYR A 57 -100.35 0.76 19.54
CA TYR A 57 -100.09 -0.10 18.39
C TYR A 57 -98.63 -0.65 18.44
N PHE A 58 -98.42 -1.85 17.88
CA PHE A 58 -97.12 -2.52 17.63
C PHE A 58 -96.38 -3.27 18.76
N VAL A 59 -96.84 -3.25 20.02
CA VAL A 59 -96.13 -3.94 21.14
C VAL A 59 -96.19 -5.47 21.05
N LYS A 60 -97.31 -6.05 20.60
CA LYS A 60 -97.53 -7.51 20.63
C LYS A 60 -96.55 -8.29 19.74
N SER A 61 -96.31 -7.83 18.51
CA SER A 61 -95.45 -8.54 17.55
C SER A 61 -93.97 -8.54 17.96
N LEU A 62 -93.47 -7.51 18.65
CA LEU A 62 -92.09 -7.46 19.12
C LEU A 62 -91.75 -8.58 20.13
N LEU A 63 -92.69 -8.93 21.01
CA LEU A 63 -92.47 -9.93 22.04
C LEU A 63 -92.49 -11.36 21.49
N GLU A 64 -93.49 -11.68 20.65
CA GLU A 64 -93.77 -13.05 20.23
C GLU A 64 -92.75 -13.57 19.20
N ASP A 65 -92.37 -12.75 18.23
CA ASP A 65 -91.55 -13.19 17.09
C ASP A 65 -90.04 -13.15 17.36
N LEU A 66 -89.59 -12.34 18.32
CA LEU A 66 -88.16 -12.01 18.50
C LEU A 66 -87.59 -12.35 19.88
N ILE A 67 -88.34 -12.14 20.96
CA ILE A 67 -87.78 -12.30 22.32
C ILE A 67 -87.87 -13.75 22.81
N PHE A 68 -88.94 -14.48 22.46
CA PHE A 68 -89.14 -15.84 23.00
C PHE A 68 -88.36 -16.96 22.28
N THR A 69 -87.92 -16.76 21.04
CA THR A 69 -87.14 -17.74 20.26
C THR A 69 -85.68 -17.90 20.73
N ASP A 70 -85.10 -16.92 21.44
CA ASP A 70 -83.68 -16.88 21.83
C ASP A 70 -83.32 -17.63 23.14
N TYR A 71 -84.27 -18.29 23.82
CA TYR A 71 -84.06 -18.88 25.16
C TYR A 71 -83.25 -20.21 25.18
N SER A 72 -83.19 -20.96 24.07
CA SER A 72 -82.60 -22.32 24.01
C SER A 72 -81.05 -22.39 23.95
N LEU A 73 -80.36 -21.26 23.84
CA LEU A 73 -78.89 -21.16 23.69
C LEU A 73 -78.08 -21.23 25.00
N SER A 74 -78.72 -21.33 26.18
CA SER A 74 -78.02 -21.19 27.47
C SER A 74 -77.46 -22.49 28.09
N THR A 75 -78.02 -23.67 27.78
CA THR A 75 -77.70 -24.93 28.47
C THR A 75 -76.43 -25.65 27.94
N MET A 76 -76.06 -25.47 26.67
CA MET A 76 -74.83 -26.06 26.10
C MET A 76 -73.51 -25.44 26.61
N LYS A 77 -73.56 -24.26 27.25
CA LYS A 77 -72.36 -23.59 27.83
C LYS A 77 -71.84 -24.21 29.13
N SER A 78 -72.59 -25.09 29.81
CA SER A 78 -72.22 -25.63 31.14
C SER A 78 -71.29 -26.85 31.06
N TYR A 79 -71.54 -27.78 30.14
CA TYR A 79 -70.76 -29.02 30.02
C TYR A 79 -69.36 -28.78 29.42
N SER A 80 -69.25 -27.87 28.45
CA SER A 80 -67.97 -27.46 27.87
C SER A 80 -67.03 -26.84 28.90
N LYS A 81 -67.56 -26.09 29.88
CA LYS A 81 -66.77 -25.54 31.00
C LYS A 81 -66.17 -26.63 31.90
N LYS A 82 -66.90 -27.70 32.23
CA LYS A 82 -66.37 -28.79 33.08
C LYS A 82 -65.26 -29.58 32.38
N LEU A 83 -65.43 -29.87 31.08
CA LEU A 83 -64.41 -30.55 30.29
C LEU A 83 -63.16 -29.68 30.12
N SER A 84 -63.32 -28.35 29.92
CA SER A 84 -62.18 -27.44 29.87
C SER A 84 -61.40 -27.42 31.19
N PHE A 85 -62.07 -27.48 32.35
CA PHE A 85 -61.40 -27.55 33.66
C PHE A 85 -60.57 -28.83 33.83
N LEU A 86 -61.08 -30.00 33.43
CA LEU A 86 -60.32 -31.26 33.50
C LEU A 86 -59.10 -31.26 32.57
N MET A 87 -59.26 -30.75 31.34
CA MET A 87 -58.14 -30.61 30.41
C MET A 87 -57.09 -29.64 30.95
N ILE A 88 -57.50 -28.54 31.61
CA ILE A 88 -56.58 -27.62 32.29
C ILE A 88 -55.80 -28.34 33.41
N ILE A 89 -56.45 -29.15 34.24
CA ILE A 89 -55.77 -29.90 35.32
C ILE A 89 -54.75 -30.89 34.76
N LEU A 90 -55.10 -31.63 33.71
CA LEU A 90 -54.18 -32.57 33.04
C LEU A 90 -53.00 -31.87 32.36
N ILE A 91 -53.23 -30.70 31.75
CA ILE A 91 -52.17 -29.87 31.19
C ILE A 91 -51.25 -29.34 32.29
N ILE A 92 -51.80 -28.96 33.46
CA ILE A 92 -51.00 -28.49 34.61
C ILE A 92 -50.20 -29.64 35.22
N SER A 93 -50.78 -30.83 35.40
CA SER A 93 -50.06 -31.99 35.96
C SER A 93 -48.97 -32.50 35.03
N PHE A 94 -49.27 -32.58 33.72
CA PHE A 94 -48.26 -32.92 32.72
C PHE A 94 -47.17 -31.85 32.63
N GLY A 95 -47.55 -30.56 32.65
CA GLY A 95 -46.62 -29.45 32.66
C GLY A 95 -45.70 -29.48 33.88
N THR A 96 -46.24 -29.70 35.08
CA THR A 96 -45.44 -29.81 36.31
C THR A 96 -44.51 -31.03 36.29
N TYR A 97 -44.93 -32.17 35.75
CA TYR A 97 -44.07 -33.34 35.55
C TYR A 97 -42.91 -33.05 34.57
N VAL A 98 -43.20 -32.45 33.42
CA VAL A 98 -42.15 -32.10 32.44
C VAL A 98 -41.17 -31.09 33.04
N ILE A 99 -41.66 -30.03 33.68
CA ILE A 99 -40.85 -29.00 34.32
C ILE A 99 -39.97 -29.60 35.43
N SER A 100 -40.54 -30.42 36.32
CA SER A 100 -39.78 -31.06 37.41
C SER A 100 -38.74 -32.05 36.88
N SER A 101 -39.07 -32.87 35.89
CA SER A 101 -38.10 -33.80 35.27
C SER A 101 -36.94 -33.06 34.59
N TYR A 102 -37.23 -31.92 33.93
CA TYR A 102 -36.24 -31.05 33.33
C TYR A 102 -35.28 -30.48 34.39
N PHE A 103 -35.80 -29.96 35.50
CA PHE A 103 -34.98 -29.43 36.58
C PHE A 103 -34.13 -30.52 37.26
N ILE A 104 -34.66 -31.72 37.50
CA ILE A 104 -33.90 -32.85 38.08
C ILE A 104 -32.77 -33.28 37.13
N SER A 105 -33.07 -33.46 35.84
CA SER A 105 -32.07 -33.82 34.83
C SER A 105 -30.96 -32.76 34.72
N LYS A 106 -31.35 -31.49 34.72
CA LYS A 106 -30.41 -30.36 34.74
C LYS A 106 -29.53 -30.36 35.99
N ASN A 107 -30.11 -30.58 37.17
CA ASN A 107 -29.38 -30.62 38.43
C ASN A 107 -28.35 -31.77 38.47
N ASN A 108 -28.71 -32.96 37.96
CA ASN A 108 -27.77 -34.09 37.88
C ASN A 108 -26.59 -33.79 36.97
N LYS A 109 -26.82 -33.15 35.81
CA LYS A 109 -25.74 -32.71 34.91
C LYS A 109 -24.83 -31.67 35.57
N GLU A 110 -25.40 -30.71 36.29
CA GLU A 110 -24.63 -29.69 37.02
C GLU A 110 -23.82 -30.30 38.17
N PHE A 111 -24.33 -31.35 38.81
CA PHE A 111 -23.62 -32.08 39.86
C PHE A 111 -22.42 -32.86 39.31
N GLU A 112 -22.58 -33.57 38.19
CA GLU A 112 -21.46 -34.23 37.49
C GLU A 112 -20.39 -33.23 37.05
N LYS A 113 -20.82 -32.10 36.48
CA LYS A 113 -19.94 -30.99 36.09
C LYS A 113 -19.14 -30.46 37.29
N SER A 114 -19.79 -30.28 38.45
CA SER A 114 -19.14 -29.83 39.68
C SER A 114 -18.10 -30.82 40.18
N GLN A 115 -18.41 -32.12 40.20
CA GLN A 115 -17.45 -33.16 40.59
C GLN A 115 -16.23 -33.21 39.65
N ASN A 116 -16.46 -33.10 38.34
CA ASN A 116 -15.36 -33.06 37.37
C ASN A 116 -14.47 -31.83 37.59
N THR A 117 -15.07 -30.65 37.82
CA THR A 117 -14.34 -29.40 38.10
C THR A 117 -13.53 -29.52 39.39
N LEU A 118 -14.12 -30.07 40.46
CA LEU A 118 -13.44 -30.31 41.73
C LEU A 118 -12.24 -31.25 41.56
N ARG A 119 -12.40 -32.34 40.79
CA ARG A 119 -11.31 -33.27 40.50
C ARG A 119 -10.18 -32.59 39.73
N SER A 120 -10.51 -31.76 38.74
CA SER A 120 -9.50 -30.97 38.00
C SER A 120 -8.76 -30.00 38.91
N LEU A 121 -9.46 -29.29 39.81
CA LEU A 121 -8.83 -28.41 40.80
C LEU A 121 -7.94 -29.19 41.78
N GLN A 122 -8.38 -30.35 42.25
CA GLN A 122 -7.59 -31.20 43.13
C GLN A 122 -6.32 -31.69 42.43
N LEU A 123 -6.39 -32.07 41.15
CA LEU A 123 -5.22 -32.47 40.37
C LEU A 123 -4.24 -31.31 40.17
N LEU A 124 -4.75 -30.11 39.87
CA LEU A 124 -3.93 -28.90 39.70
C LEU A 124 -3.21 -28.50 41.01
N LEU A 125 -3.88 -28.64 42.15
CA LEU A 125 -3.36 -28.24 43.46
C LEU A 125 -2.48 -29.31 44.13
N LYS A 126 -2.54 -30.56 43.67
CA LYS A 126 -1.79 -31.67 44.28
C LYS A 126 -0.31 -31.55 43.92
N ASP A 127 0.53 -31.47 44.95
CA ASP A 127 2.00 -31.43 44.87
C ASP A 127 2.63 -30.12 44.33
N GLN A 128 1.90 -28.99 44.35
CA GLN A 128 2.44 -27.69 43.93
C GLN A 128 2.86 -26.79 45.09
N ASP A 129 4.15 -26.49 45.19
CA ASP A 129 4.68 -25.43 46.05
C ASP A 129 4.76 -24.11 45.27
N TYR A 130 3.64 -23.39 45.23
CA TYR A 130 3.50 -22.15 44.45
C TYR A 130 4.60 -21.12 44.73
N GLN A 131 5.16 -21.08 45.95
CA GLN A 131 6.21 -20.11 46.32
C GLN A 131 7.52 -20.36 45.57
N ASN A 132 7.82 -21.62 45.24
CA ASN A 132 9.07 -22.03 44.60
C ASN A 132 9.00 -22.08 43.06
N LEU A 133 7.83 -21.82 42.48
CA LEU A 133 7.64 -21.78 41.03
C LEU A 133 8.30 -20.55 40.40
N ASN A 134 8.87 -20.74 39.21
CA ASN A 134 9.33 -19.63 38.39
C ASN A 134 8.13 -18.83 37.84
N ILE A 135 8.37 -17.61 37.35
CA ILE A 135 7.30 -16.69 36.90
C ILE A 135 6.47 -17.31 35.77
N LYS A 136 7.10 -18.04 34.84
CA LYS A 136 6.42 -18.71 33.74
C LYS A 136 5.49 -19.81 34.26
N GLN A 137 5.98 -20.67 35.14
CA GLN A 137 5.21 -21.75 35.77
C GLN A 137 4.04 -21.19 36.59
N LYS A 138 4.23 -20.05 37.27
CA LYS A 138 3.14 -19.35 37.97
C LYS A 138 2.06 -18.84 37.00
N ALA A 139 2.46 -18.34 35.84
CA ALA A 139 1.53 -17.90 34.81
C ALA A 139 0.81 -19.09 34.15
N ASP A 140 1.52 -20.16 33.82
CA ASP A 140 0.94 -21.41 33.28
C ASP A 140 -0.09 -22.00 34.27
N PHE A 141 0.25 -22.05 35.56
CA PHE A 141 -0.67 -22.45 36.63
C PHE A 141 -1.93 -21.58 36.70
N LEU A 142 -1.76 -20.27 36.55
CA LEU A 142 -2.86 -19.31 36.55
C LEU A 142 -3.80 -19.53 35.36
N ILE A 143 -3.24 -19.77 34.17
CA ILE A 143 -3.99 -20.06 32.95
C ILE A 143 -4.77 -21.37 33.10
N GLU A 144 -4.15 -22.43 33.62
CA GLU A 144 -4.83 -23.71 33.89
C GLU A 144 -5.95 -23.55 34.92
N LEU A 145 -5.71 -22.81 36.01
CA LEU A 145 -6.74 -22.51 37.02
C LEU A 145 -7.92 -21.76 36.39
N ARG A 146 -7.64 -20.75 35.56
CA ARG A 146 -8.67 -19.99 34.83
C ARG A 146 -9.48 -20.88 33.89
N ASN A 147 -8.82 -21.75 33.13
CA ASN A 147 -9.48 -22.68 32.20
C ASN A 147 -10.45 -23.60 32.94
N ILE A 148 -10.06 -24.09 34.12
CA ILE A 148 -10.95 -24.90 34.96
C ILE A 148 -12.15 -24.05 35.45
N LEU A 149 -11.92 -22.83 35.93
CA LEU A 149 -12.98 -21.93 36.41
C LEU A 149 -13.93 -21.45 35.30
N ASN A 150 -13.45 -21.28 34.06
CA ASN A 150 -14.25 -20.90 32.90
C ASN A 150 -15.31 -21.94 32.50
N THR A 151 -15.24 -23.15 33.06
CA THR A 151 -16.34 -24.11 33.05
C THR A 151 -17.63 -23.52 33.65
N TYR A 152 -17.53 -22.49 34.49
CA TYR A 152 -18.63 -21.70 35.06
C TYR A 152 -18.52 -20.21 34.71
N PRO A 153 -18.97 -19.78 33.51
CA PRO A 153 -18.96 -18.36 33.10
C PRO A 153 -19.69 -17.44 34.07
N GLU A 154 -20.68 -17.96 34.81
CA GLU A 154 -21.46 -17.22 35.81
C GLU A 154 -20.61 -16.73 36.99
N LEU A 155 -19.42 -17.32 37.22
CA LEU A 155 -18.47 -16.82 38.20
C LEU A 155 -18.01 -15.39 37.87
N TRP A 156 -17.95 -15.03 36.59
CA TRP A 156 -17.40 -13.77 36.10
C TRP A 156 -18.46 -12.69 35.83
N GLN A 157 -19.75 -13.07 35.81
CA GLN A 157 -20.87 -12.16 35.54
C GLN A 157 -21.48 -11.61 36.83
N ASP A 158 -22.12 -10.45 36.75
CA ASP A 158 -22.87 -9.89 37.88
C ASP A 158 -24.18 -10.66 38.12
N ASN A 159 -24.64 -10.68 39.38
CA ASN A 159 -25.82 -11.45 39.79
C ASN A 159 -27.08 -10.95 39.07
N ASN A 160 -27.71 -11.79 38.26
CA ASN A 160 -28.99 -11.50 37.62
C ASN A 160 -30.14 -12.22 38.36
N ILE A 161 -31.25 -11.51 38.60
CA ILE A 161 -32.44 -12.03 39.32
C ILE A 161 -33.00 -13.29 38.62
N PHE A 162 -32.90 -13.37 37.28
CA PHE A 162 -33.32 -14.53 36.51
C PHE A 162 -32.50 -15.82 36.78
N GLN A 163 -31.31 -15.73 37.38
CA GLN A 163 -30.50 -16.90 37.73
C GLN A 163 -31.16 -17.77 38.83
N TYR A 164 -31.92 -17.14 39.74
CA TYR A 164 -32.64 -17.85 40.80
C TYR A 164 -33.81 -18.67 40.27
N LEU A 165 -34.49 -18.20 39.22
CA LEU A 165 -35.57 -18.93 38.55
C LEU A 165 -35.06 -20.19 37.84
N ASN A 166 -33.80 -20.17 37.38
CA ASN A 166 -33.17 -21.27 36.67
C ASN A 166 -32.50 -22.31 37.58
N LEU A 167 -32.53 -22.11 38.92
CA LEU A 167 -31.91 -22.96 39.96
C LEU A 167 -30.43 -23.30 39.71
N ASN A 168 -29.71 -22.47 38.94
CA ASN A 168 -28.30 -22.70 38.65
C ASN A 168 -27.43 -22.05 39.74
N LEU A 169 -27.06 -22.83 40.77
CA LEU A 169 -26.30 -22.35 41.93
C LEU A 169 -24.95 -23.06 42.11
N SER A 170 -24.62 -24.03 41.25
CA SER A 170 -23.40 -24.86 41.33
C SER A 170 -22.12 -24.02 41.34
N TYR A 171 -22.08 -22.95 40.53
CA TYR A 171 -20.95 -22.02 40.44
C TYR A 171 -20.57 -21.39 41.79
N LYS A 172 -21.50 -21.24 42.74
CA LYS A 172 -21.22 -20.58 44.03
C LYS A 172 -20.20 -21.33 44.88
N GLY A 173 -20.05 -22.65 44.69
CA GLY A 173 -19.05 -23.47 45.40
C GLY A 173 -17.60 -23.24 44.97
N PHE A 174 -17.38 -22.47 43.90
CA PHE A 174 -16.04 -22.18 43.36
C PHE A 174 -15.63 -20.71 43.57
N LYS A 175 -16.34 -19.96 44.43
CA LYS A 175 -16.03 -18.55 44.71
C LYS A 175 -14.67 -18.38 45.38
N GLU A 176 -14.30 -19.31 46.25
CA GLU A 176 -13.02 -19.33 46.94
C GLU A 176 -11.87 -19.62 45.97
N ALA A 177 -12.09 -20.52 45.00
CA ALA A 177 -11.13 -20.77 43.92
C ALA A 177 -10.98 -19.54 43.00
N LYS A 178 -12.07 -18.80 42.75
CA LYS A 178 -12.01 -17.50 42.08
C LYS A 178 -11.22 -16.45 42.87
N GLN A 179 -11.40 -16.40 44.20
CA GLN A 179 -10.61 -15.49 45.06
C GLN A 179 -9.12 -15.86 45.04
N LEU A 180 -8.80 -17.17 45.06
CA LEU A 180 -7.44 -17.65 44.89
C LEU A 180 -6.87 -17.19 43.55
N TYR A 181 -7.60 -17.40 42.45
CA TYR A 181 -7.21 -16.92 41.12
C TYR A 181 -6.84 -15.45 41.11
N TYR A 182 -7.68 -14.56 41.67
CA TYR A 182 -7.36 -13.14 41.76
C TYR A 182 -6.08 -12.86 42.55
N LYS A 183 -5.87 -13.54 43.68
CA LYS A 183 -4.67 -13.38 44.48
C LYS A 183 -3.40 -13.81 43.73
N LEU A 184 -3.47 -14.88 42.93
CA LEU A 184 -2.34 -15.35 42.13
C LEU A 184 -2.10 -14.43 40.92
N ASN A 185 -3.16 -13.90 40.31
CA ASN A 185 -3.06 -12.93 39.23
C ASN A 185 -2.38 -11.63 39.69
N GLU A 186 -2.76 -11.14 40.88
CA GLU A 186 -2.07 -10.04 41.52
C GLU A 186 -0.59 -10.35 41.77
N ASP A 187 -0.22 -11.56 42.24
CA ASP A 187 1.19 -11.95 42.44
C ASP A 187 1.99 -12.00 41.13
N VAL A 188 1.41 -12.54 40.06
CA VAL A 188 2.06 -12.62 38.74
C VAL A 188 2.25 -11.23 38.16
N LEU A 189 1.21 -10.40 38.13
CA LEU A 189 1.30 -9.03 37.61
C LEU A 189 2.23 -8.17 38.46
N LYS A 190 2.25 -8.34 39.78
CA LYS A 190 3.22 -7.71 40.66
C LYS A 190 4.67 -8.07 40.28
N ASN A 191 4.96 -9.35 40.12
CA ASN A 191 6.33 -9.81 39.84
C ASN A 191 6.76 -9.64 38.38
N THR A 192 5.88 -9.14 37.51
CA THR A 192 6.15 -8.88 36.11
C THR A 192 5.99 -7.39 35.80
N LEU A 193 4.75 -6.90 35.74
CA LEU A 193 4.38 -5.54 35.36
C LEU A 193 5.07 -4.48 36.22
N LEU A 194 4.95 -4.56 37.54
CA LEU A 194 5.52 -3.54 38.44
C LEU A 194 7.05 -3.52 38.35
N LYS A 195 7.69 -4.69 38.34
CA LYS A 195 9.15 -4.77 38.19
C LYS A 195 9.63 -4.21 36.85
N GLU A 196 8.90 -4.43 35.76
CA GLU A 196 9.24 -3.81 34.48
C GLU A 196 9.02 -2.30 34.49
N MET A 197 7.97 -1.81 35.13
CA MET A 197 7.75 -0.37 35.28
C MET A 197 8.89 0.28 36.08
N GLU A 198 9.28 -0.33 37.21
CA GLU A 198 10.42 0.10 38.05
C GLU A 198 11.73 0.10 37.25
N TYR A 199 12.02 -1.01 36.56
CA TYR A 199 13.18 -1.12 35.69
C TYR A 199 13.17 -0.06 34.58
N THR A 200 12.04 0.17 33.94
CA THR A 200 11.87 1.20 32.89
C THR A 200 12.14 2.60 33.46
N LEU A 201 11.65 2.93 34.65
CA LEU A 201 11.94 4.20 35.30
C LEU A 201 13.45 4.38 35.57
N LEU A 202 14.14 3.30 35.96
CA LEU A 202 15.58 3.30 36.23
C LEU A 202 16.44 3.38 34.96
N THR A 203 16.11 2.66 33.90
CA THR A 203 17.02 2.47 32.75
C THR A 203 16.60 3.18 31.47
N ASP A 204 15.30 3.40 31.26
CA ASP A 204 14.83 3.96 29.98
C ASP A 204 15.32 5.41 29.80
N THR A 205 15.57 5.74 28.53
CA THR A 205 16.02 7.06 28.05
C THR A 205 14.90 7.77 27.29
N ASN A 206 13.86 7.03 26.85
CA ASN A 206 12.73 7.61 26.16
C ASN A 206 11.87 8.43 27.13
N LYS A 207 11.95 9.75 26.96
CA LYS A 207 11.25 10.76 27.75
C LYS A 207 9.73 10.59 27.76
N GLU A 208 9.13 10.22 26.64
CA GLU A 208 7.67 10.03 26.54
C GLU A 208 7.23 8.80 27.33
N ASN A 209 7.93 7.68 27.14
CA ASN A 209 7.65 6.43 27.82
C ASN A 209 7.85 6.54 29.33
N LEU A 210 8.84 7.30 29.79
CA LEU A 210 9.07 7.57 31.22
C LEU A 210 7.87 8.26 31.88
N ILE A 211 7.24 9.23 31.20
CA ILE A 211 6.04 9.94 31.72
C ILE A 211 4.87 8.97 31.82
N LYS A 212 4.60 8.23 30.73
CA LYS A 212 3.51 7.24 30.67
C LYS A 212 3.69 6.18 31.76
N THR A 213 4.91 5.66 31.90
CA THR A 213 5.27 4.63 32.89
C THR A 213 5.11 5.14 34.31
N LEU A 214 5.60 6.35 34.63
CA LEU A 214 5.48 6.91 35.98
C LEU A 214 4.01 7.13 36.37
N TYR A 215 3.21 7.67 35.46
CA TYR A 215 1.77 7.80 35.66
C TYR A 215 1.12 6.44 35.90
N MET A 216 1.35 5.47 35.02
CA MET A 216 0.75 4.14 35.16
C MET A 216 1.17 3.45 36.45
N TYR A 217 2.47 3.47 36.78
CA TYR A 217 3.00 2.86 38.00
C TYR A 217 2.33 3.42 39.25
N ARG A 218 2.31 4.75 39.42
CA ARG A 218 1.66 5.38 40.58
C ARG A 218 0.15 5.14 40.58
N SER A 219 -0.49 5.09 39.41
CA SER A 219 -1.95 4.87 39.31
C SER A 219 -2.39 3.50 39.84
N LEU A 220 -1.49 2.51 39.84
CA LEU A 220 -1.77 1.18 40.38
C LEU A 220 -1.91 1.17 41.91
N PHE A 221 -1.32 2.15 42.61
CA PHE A 221 -1.42 2.29 44.06
C PHE A 221 -2.55 3.24 44.49
N GLU A 222 -2.94 4.18 43.63
CA GLU A 222 -4.06 5.10 43.88
C GLU A 222 -5.21 4.91 42.88
N GLN A 223 -6.24 4.19 43.33
CA GLN A 223 -7.42 3.85 42.53
C GLN A 223 -8.13 5.07 41.89
N LYS A 224 -7.99 6.27 42.45
CA LYS A 224 -8.59 7.51 41.93
C LYS A 224 -8.11 7.83 40.50
N TYR A 225 -6.85 7.52 40.19
CA TYR A 225 -6.21 7.82 38.90
C TYR A 225 -6.05 6.58 38.02
N PHE A 226 -6.48 5.41 38.49
CA PHE A 226 -6.36 4.17 37.75
C PHE A 226 -7.36 4.10 36.60
N ASN A 227 -6.86 4.00 35.37
CA ASN A 227 -7.65 3.66 34.19
C ASN A 227 -7.12 2.38 33.54
N LYS A 228 -7.98 1.36 33.54
CA LYS A 228 -7.70 0.02 33.04
C LYS A 228 -7.45 -0.02 31.53
N GLU A 229 -8.18 0.77 30.74
CA GLU A 229 -8.00 0.83 29.29
C GLU A 229 -6.65 1.45 28.94
N ILE A 230 -6.27 2.52 29.65
CA ILE A 230 -4.96 3.17 29.47
C ILE A 230 -3.82 2.22 29.88
N LEU A 231 -4.00 1.40 30.91
CA LEU A 231 -3.02 0.36 31.28
C LEU A 231 -2.80 -0.63 30.13
N LYS A 232 -3.88 -1.10 29.49
CA LYS A 232 -3.78 -2.01 28.34
C LYS A 232 -3.01 -1.37 27.18
N ILE A 233 -3.21 -0.07 26.94
CA ILE A 233 -2.47 0.68 25.92
C ILE A 233 -0.97 0.74 26.27
N TRP A 234 -0.62 1.04 27.52
CA TRP A 234 0.78 1.04 27.95
C TRP A 234 1.45 -0.33 27.79
N ILE A 235 0.75 -1.40 28.18
CA ILE A 235 1.22 -2.79 28.01
C ILE A 235 1.45 -3.10 26.54
N ASN A 236 0.54 -2.66 25.66
CA ASN A 236 0.68 -2.84 24.22
C ASN A 236 1.91 -2.12 23.66
N GLU A 237 2.16 -0.87 24.08
CA GLU A 237 3.34 -0.09 23.66
C GLU A 237 4.65 -0.71 24.18
N ASN A 238 4.64 -1.36 25.35
CA ASN A 238 5.81 -1.91 26.02
C ASN A 238 5.91 -3.44 25.97
N TRP A 239 5.18 -4.12 25.07
CA TRP A 239 5.11 -5.59 25.06
C TRP A 239 6.47 -6.29 24.91
N ASN A 240 7.40 -5.68 24.16
CA ASN A 240 8.73 -6.25 23.93
C ASN A 240 9.48 -6.53 25.24
N THR A 241 9.36 -5.68 26.26
CA THR A 241 10.02 -5.88 27.56
C THR A 241 9.34 -6.96 28.40
N LEU A 242 8.01 -7.05 28.31
CA LEU A 242 7.19 -8.05 29.00
C LEU A 242 7.32 -9.46 28.39
N SER A 243 7.65 -9.56 27.10
CA SER A 243 7.77 -10.85 26.39
C SER A 243 8.78 -11.83 27.01
N LYS A 244 9.77 -11.33 27.76
CA LYS A 244 10.79 -12.16 28.44
C LYS A 244 10.21 -13.11 29.49
N TYR A 245 9.02 -12.82 30.00
CA TYR A 245 8.33 -13.68 30.96
C TYR A 245 7.67 -14.90 30.31
N SER A 246 7.72 -15.03 28.97
CA SER A 246 7.17 -16.16 28.22
C SER A 246 5.65 -16.38 28.41
N ILE A 247 4.92 -15.31 28.77
CA ILE A 247 3.46 -15.29 28.84
C ILE A 247 2.93 -14.75 27.51
N SER A 248 1.83 -15.32 26.99
CA SER A 248 1.24 -14.80 25.76
C SER A 248 0.64 -13.40 25.98
N LYS A 249 0.57 -12.61 24.91
CA LYS A 249 0.05 -11.25 24.97
C LYS A 249 -1.42 -11.20 25.38
N ASP A 250 -2.20 -12.10 24.82
CA ASP A 250 -3.64 -12.15 25.04
C ASP A 250 -3.93 -12.58 26.49
N ASP A 251 -3.22 -13.59 27.02
CA ASP A 251 -3.38 -14.04 28.41
C ASP A 251 -3.03 -12.92 29.41
N PHE A 252 -2.00 -12.11 29.12
CA PHE A 252 -1.60 -11.02 29.99
C PHE A 252 -2.64 -9.89 30.01
N LEU A 253 -3.18 -9.53 28.83
CA LEU A 253 -4.23 -8.53 28.72
C LEU A 253 -5.54 -9.02 29.36
N GLU A 254 -5.88 -10.29 29.22
CA GLU A 254 -7.02 -10.92 29.89
C GLU A 254 -6.86 -10.93 31.41
N GLY A 255 -5.64 -11.21 31.92
CA GLY A 255 -5.31 -11.11 33.34
C GLY A 255 -5.55 -9.70 33.87
N VAL A 256 -5.17 -8.66 33.12
CA VAL A 256 -5.51 -7.27 33.43
C VAL A 256 -7.01 -7.01 33.33
N ASP A 257 -7.70 -7.67 32.40
CA ASP A 257 -9.13 -7.48 32.19
C ASP A 257 -10.00 -7.97 33.36
N GLU A 258 -9.55 -9.00 34.04
CA GLU A 258 -10.33 -9.65 35.10
C GLU A 258 -10.16 -9.01 36.48
N LEU A 259 -9.19 -8.12 36.64
CA LEU A 259 -8.97 -7.36 37.86
C LEU A 259 -10.06 -6.31 38.06
N LYS A 260 -10.86 -6.47 39.12
CA LYS A 260 -11.85 -5.46 39.53
C LYS A 260 -11.18 -4.24 40.17
N GLN A 261 -10.14 -4.45 40.97
CA GLN A 261 -9.33 -3.43 41.62
C GLN A 261 -7.91 -3.98 41.77
N PHE A 262 -6.89 -3.15 41.51
CA PHE A 262 -5.50 -3.50 41.84
C PHE A 262 -5.30 -3.21 43.33
N ASN A 263 -5.37 -4.22 44.18
CA ASN A 263 -5.28 -4.01 45.63
C ASN A 263 -3.87 -4.32 46.14
N LEU A 264 -2.93 -3.39 45.94
CA LEU A 264 -1.52 -3.53 46.33
C LEU A 264 -1.26 -3.31 47.83
N LYS A 265 -2.21 -3.57 48.73
CA LYS A 265 -2.06 -3.37 50.19
C LYS A 265 -0.85 -4.06 50.84
N SER A 266 -0.23 -5.02 50.15
CA SER A 266 0.94 -5.76 50.62
C SER A 266 2.27 -5.33 49.99
N PHE A 267 2.26 -4.33 49.10
CA PHE A 267 3.45 -3.85 48.41
C PHE A 267 3.61 -2.35 48.58
N THR A 268 4.84 -1.90 48.82
CA THR A 268 5.21 -0.49 48.93
C THR A 268 5.80 -0.02 47.61
N GLU A 269 5.53 1.23 47.24
CA GLU A 269 6.18 1.87 46.09
C GLU A 269 7.71 1.81 46.22
N ASP A 270 8.42 1.50 45.13
CA ASP A 270 9.88 1.61 45.10
C ASP A 270 10.29 3.07 44.97
N GLU A 271 10.59 3.69 46.11
CA GLU A 271 11.00 5.09 46.19
C GLU A 271 12.21 5.40 45.29
N ASN A 272 13.14 4.45 45.11
CA ASN A 272 14.32 4.67 44.28
C ASN A 272 13.98 4.82 42.79
N SER A 273 13.15 3.92 42.25
CA SER A 273 12.66 4.00 40.88
C SER A 273 11.85 5.27 40.64
N ILE A 274 10.98 5.65 41.59
CA ILE A 274 10.20 6.89 41.51
C ILE A 274 11.12 8.11 41.52
N HIS A 275 12.04 8.23 42.48
CA HIS A 275 12.95 9.37 42.58
C HIS A 275 13.84 9.49 41.34
N THR A 276 14.37 8.38 40.85
CA THR A 276 15.18 8.37 39.62
C THR A 276 14.36 8.78 38.39
N GLY A 277 13.14 8.24 38.26
CA GLY A 277 12.19 8.63 37.22
C GLY A 277 11.88 10.12 37.27
N LYS A 278 11.50 10.65 38.44
CA LYS A 278 11.21 12.07 38.66
C LYS A 278 12.38 12.97 38.25
N ARG A 279 13.61 12.67 38.69
CA ARG A 279 14.82 13.44 38.29
C ARG A 279 15.03 13.46 36.78
N LYS A 280 14.81 12.34 36.08
CA LYS A 280 14.92 12.32 34.61
C LYS A 280 13.86 13.21 33.95
N LEU A 281 12.66 13.27 34.52
CA LEU A 281 11.55 14.10 34.02
C LEU A 281 11.74 15.60 34.25
N GLU A 282 12.61 16.01 35.17
CA GLU A 282 12.98 17.43 35.38
C GLU A 282 13.68 18.03 34.14
N SER A 283 14.31 17.21 33.30
CA SER A 283 14.94 17.64 32.04
C SER A 283 13.95 18.03 30.92
N ILE A 284 12.65 17.75 31.12
CA ILE A 284 11.58 18.01 30.16
C ILE A 284 10.82 19.26 30.61
N SER A 285 10.42 20.13 29.69
CA SER A 285 9.57 21.26 30.06
C SER A 285 8.22 20.76 30.60
N ARG A 286 7.66 21.45 31.59
CA ARG A 286 6.36 21.07 32.17
C ARG A 286 5.26 21.01 31.11
N THR A 287 5.23 21.99 30.21
CA THR A 287 4.31 22.03 29.06
C THR A 287 4.36 20.75 28.24
N GLN A 288 5.55 20.25 27.91
CA GLN A 288 5.71 19.04 27.13
C GLN A 288 5.29 17.79 27.92
N ARG A 289 5.57 17.74 29.23
CA ARG A 289 5.08 16.64 30.08
C ARG A 289 3.57 16.57 30.12
N ILE A 290 2.91 17.71 30.35
CA ILE A 290 1.44 17.80 30.38
C ILE A 290 0.86 17.44 29.02
N TYR A 291 1.48 17.87 27.92
CA TYR A 291 1.02 17.52 26.58
C TYR A 291 1.09 16.01 26.30
N ILE A 292 2.22 15.37 26.62
CA ILE A 292 2.39 13.91 26.51
C ILE A 292 1.34 13.18 27.34
N LEU A 293 1.14 13.63 28.59
CA LEU A 293 0.14 13.06 29.48
C LEU A 293 -1.27 13.25 28.93
N LEU A 294 -1.62 14.42 28.40
CA LEU A 294 -2.92 14.68 27.78
C LEU A 294 -3.17 13.77 26.58
N ASN A 295 -2.18 13.60 25.69
CA ASN A 295 -2.28 12.69 24.55
C ASN A 295 -2.46 11.24 25.01
N PHE A 296 -1.74 10.83 26.06
CA PHE A 296 -1.86 9.49 26.63
C PHE A 296 -3.18 9.26 27.34
N LEU A 297 -3.71 10.24 28.08
CA LEU A 297 -5.00 10.15 28.76
C LEU A 297 -6.17 10.03 27.79
N ASN A 298 -6.06 10.63 26.59
CA ASN A 298 -7.06 10.52 25.53
C ASN A 298 -6.84 9.31 24.60
N SER A 299 -5.86 8.46 24.87
CA SER A 299 -5.54 7.31 24.01
C SER A 299 -6.56 6.17 24.11
N ASP A 300 -7.40 6.15 25.15
CA ASP A 300 -8.49 5.20 25.34
C ASP A 300 -9.62 5.37 24.31
N LYS A 301 -9.78 6.59 23.79
CA LYS A 301 -10.72 6.89 22.70
C LYS A 301 -10.10 6.45 21.38
N PRO A 302 -10.85 5.72 20.53
CA PRO A 302 -10.35 5.36 19.21
C PRO A 302 -10.01 6.62 18.42
N LYS A 303 -8.78 6.69 17.90
CA LYS A 303 -8.35 7.79 17.04
C LYS A 303 -9.12 7.71 15.72
N GLU A 304 -10.17 8.54 15.59
CA GLU A 304 -10.89 8.69 14.33
C GLU A 304 -9.92 9.15 13.23
N LYS A 305 -9.98 8.49 12.08
CA LYS A 305 -9.16 8.80 10.91
C LYS A 305 -10.04 9.54 9.89
N TYR A 306 -9.51 10.62 9.33
CA TYR A 306 -10.12 11.31 8.20
C TYR A 306 -9.61 10.71 6.89
N LEU A 307 -10.50 10.09 6.12
CA LEU A 307 -10.19 9.34 4.90
C LEU A 307 -10.16 10.28 3.69
N ILE A 308 -8.99 10.84 3.40
CA ILE A 308 -8.82 11.83 2.31
C ILE A 308 -9.20 11.25 0.95
N LYS A 309 -8.96 9.95 0.70
CA LYS A 309 -9.30 9.30 -0.58
C LYS A 309 -10.80 9.31 -0.89
N GLU A 310 -11.67 9.30 0.12
CA GLU A 310 -13.12 9.34 -0.10
C GLU A 310 -13.55 10.68 -0.69
N ASP A 311 -12.94 11.78 -0.23
CA ASP A 311 -13.21 13.14 -0.73
C ASP A 311 -12.55 13.43 -2.08
N LEU A 312 -11.47 12.71 -2.43
CA LEU A 312 -10.82 12.84 -3.74
C LEU A 312 -11.53 12.05 -4.86
N GLY A 313 -12.33 11.04 -4.50
CA GLY A 313 -13.03 10.17 -5.43
C GLY A 313 -12.14 9.12 -6.13
N PHE A 314 -12.76 8.26 -6.94
CA PHE A 314 -12.11 7.08 -7.55
C PHE A 314 -10.90 7.40 -8.44
N ALA A 315 -10.87 8.57 -9.08
CA ALA A 315 -9.78 9.00 -9.95
C ALA A 315 -8.44 9.16 -9.21
N ALA A 316 -8.46 9.34 -7.89
CA ALA A 316 -7.27 9.47 -7.06
C ALA A 316 -6.38 8.20 -7.09
N ASN A 317 -7.01 7.01 -7.20
CA ASN A 317 -6.26 5.75 -7.25
C ASN A 317 -5.43 5.59 -8.53
N SER A 318 -5.75 6.33 -9.58
CA SER A 318 -5.01 6.31 -10.84
C SER A 318 -3.85 7.31 -10.88
N VAL A 319 -3.78 8.23 -9.91
CA VAL A 319 -2.91 9.41 -9.92
C VAL A 319 -1.92 9.41 -8.75
N PHE A 320 -2.28 8.77 -7.63
CA PHE A 320 -1.42 8.67 -6.46
C PHE A 320 -0.96 7.23 -6.23
N SER A 321 0.35 7.06 -6.05
CA SER A 321 0.95 5.78 -5.69
C SER A 321 0.41 5.25 -4.35
N ASN A 322 0.33 3.93 -4.20
CA ASN A 322 -0.03 3.29 -2.93
C ASN A 322 0.95 3.61 -1.79
N ASN A 323 2.19 3.99 -2.11
CA ASN A 323 3.19 4.40 -1.12
C ASN A 323 2.96 5.82 -0.58
N SER A 324 2.06 6.59 -1.21
CA SER A 324 1.71 7.92 -0.71
C SER A 324 0.85 7.81 0.55
N GLN A 325 1.12 8.65 1.56
CA GLN A 325 0.38 8.63 2.83
C GLN A 325 -1.00 9.33 2.73
N ILE A 326 -1.53 9.46 1.52
CA ILE A 326 -2.78 10.19 1.22
C ILE A 326 -4.02 9.36 1.62
N THR A 327 -3.86 8.19 2.21
CA THR A 327 -5.00 7.35 2.62
C THR A 327 -5.80 7.99 3.76
N SER A 328 -5.11 8.49 4.78
CA SER A 328 -5.77 9.00 5.98
C SER A 328 -4.86 9.89 6.82
N ILE A 329 -5.45 10.88 7.47
CA ILE A 329 -4.81 11.68 8.53
C ILE A 329 -5.60 11.50 9.83
N ASP A 330 -4.97 11.66 11.00
CA ASP A 330 -5.72 11.68 12.25
C ASP A 330 -6.72 12.83 12.23
N LYS A 331 -7.99 12.55 12.56
CA LYS A 331 -9.06 13.56 12.52
C LYS A 331 -8.74 14.77 13.39
N ILE A 332 -7.99 14.56 14.49
CA ILE A 332 -7.52 15.66 15.35
C ILE A 332 -6.77 16.73 14.54
N TYR A 333 -6.01 16.36 13.50
CA TYR A 333 -5.30 17.29 12.63
C TYR A 333 -6.13 17.81 11.45
N THR A 334 -7.46 17.75 11.54
CA THR A 334 -8.37 18.44 10.62
C THR A 334 -8.95 19.67 11.29
N LYS A 335 -9.52 20.59 10.51
CA LYS A 335 -10.16 21.79 11.06
C LYS A 335 -11.32 21.46 11.99
N VAL A 336 -12.09 20.40 11.68
CA VAL A 336 -13.18 19.91 12.54
C VAL A 336 -12.61 19.32 13.83
N GLY A 337 -11.61 18.45 13.76
CA GLY A 337 -10.98 17.89 14.95
C GLY A 337 -10.27 18.93 15.81
N MET A 338 -9.74 20.00 15.21
CA MET A 338 -9.20 21.15 15.95
C MET A 338 -10.30 21.87 16.73
N MET A 339 -11.49 22.08 16.15
CA MET A 339 -12.62 22.68 16.88
C MET A 339 -13.01 21.85 18.10
N ASP A 340 -13.06 20.53 17.95
CA ASP A 340 -13.34 19.59 19.05
C ASP A 340 -12.23 19.64 20.12
N PHE A 341 -10.96 19.62 19.69
CA PHE A 341 -9.81 19.74 20.59
C PHE A 341 -9.83 21.04 21.39
N LEU A 342 -10.09 22.18 20.74
CA LEU A 342 -10.15 23.49 21.40
C LEU A 342 -11.29 23.58 22.42
N ASN A 343 -12.43 22.95 22.17
CA ASN A 343 -13.56 22.94 23.12
C ASN A 343 -13.21 22.23 24.43
N ASP A 344 -12.56 21.08 24.34
CA ASP A 344 -12.25 20.26 25.51
C ASP A 344 -10.92 20.63 26.18
N LEU A 345 -10.08 21.42 25.50
CA LEU A 345 -8.70 21.69 25.90
C LEU A 345 -8.58 22.17 27.35
N ASN A 346 -9.39 23.14 27.77
CA ASN A 346 -9.30 23.71 29.12
C ASN A 346 -9.58 22.66 30.21
N GLN A 347 -10.59 21.81 30.00
CA GLN A 347 -10.93 20.74 30.93
C GLN A 347 -9.84 19.65 30.94
N GLN A 348 -9.37 19.24 29.76
CA GLN A 348 -8.33 18.21 29.65
C GLN A 348 -7.00 18.69 30.27
N VAL A 349 -6.61 19.95 30.04
CA VAL A 349 -5.41 20.54 30.65
C VAL A 349 -5.53 20.60 32.18
N ASP A 350 -6.69 20.94 32.74
CA ASP A 350 -6.90 20.89 34.19
C ASP A 350 -6.71 19.48 34.75
N THR A 351 -7.28 18.47 34.09
CA THR A 351 -7.11 17.08 34.51
C THR A 351 -5.65 16.64 34.45
N ALA A 352 -4.95 16.97 33.36
CA ALA A 352 -3.54 16.62 33.17
C ALA A 352 -2.62 17.37 34.15
N ILE A 353 -2.88 18.64 34.47
CA ILE A 353 -2.13 19.39 35.49
C ILE A 353 -2.29 18.75 36.87
N ASN A 354 -3.52 18.38 37.24
CA ASN A 354 -3.79 17.75 38.53
C ASN A 354 -3.09 16.39 38.66
N ILE A 355 -3.12 15.58 37.59
CA ILE A 355 -2.43 14.29 37.55
C ILE A 355 -0.91 14.50 37.56
N GLU A 356 -0.36 15.48 36.82
CA GLU A 356 1.08 15.76 36.82
C GLU A 356 1.60 16.22 38.17
N SER A 357 0.84 17.10 38.84
CA SER A 357 1.18 17.62 40.18
C SER A 357 1.15 16.50 41.22
N TRP A 358 0.12 15.64 41.16
CA TRP A 358 0.04 14.42 41.96
C TRP A 358 1.21 13.48 41.68
N MET A 359 1.47 13.15 40.41
CA MET A 359 2.53 12.23 39.97
C MET A 359 3.94 12.68 40.37
N LEU A 360 4.19 13.97 40.52
CA LEU A 360 5.50 14.50 40.92
C LEU A 360 5.58 14.90 42.40
N ASP A 361 4.47 14.88 43.14
CA ASP A 361 4.32 15.39 44.51
C ASP A 361 4.73 16.87 44.64
N ASN A 362 4.50 17.66 43.58
CA ASN A 362 4.94 19.04 43.49
C ASN A 362 3.77 19.99 43.22
N ASN A 363 3.66 21.03 44.06
CA ASN A 363 2.70 22.11 43.89
C ASN A 363 3.33 23.26 43.11
N PHE A 364 3.38 23.11 41.78
CA PHE A 364 3.92 24.16 40.90
C PHE A 364 2.98 25.36 40.80
N LYS A 365 3.51 26.57 40.98
CA LYS A 365 2.78 27.86 40.89
C LYS A 365 2.82 28.51 39.49
N GLU A 366 2.83 27.70 38.44
CA GLU A 366 2.84 28.23 37.07
C GLU A 366 1.45 28.66 36.62
N ASN A 367 1.38 29.71 35.80
CA ASN A 367 0.11 30.24 35.31
C ASN A 367 -0.52 29.27 34.30
N LYS A 368 -1.71 28.74 34.59
CA LYS A 368 -2.47 27.85 33.70
C LYS A 368 -2.51 28.35 32.26
N ASN A 369 -2.74 29.65 32.05
CA ASN A 369 -2.85 30.21 30.71
C ASN A 369 -1.55 30.09 29.90
N THR A 370 -0.39 30.16 30.57
CA THR A 370 0.92 29.97 29.91
C THR A 370 1.14 28.51 29.49
N LEU A 371 0.68 27.56 30.31
CA LEU A 371 0.73 26.12 29.99
C LEU A 371 -0.23 25.78 28.86
N THR A 372 -1.48 26.22 28.91
CA THR A 372 -2.47 26.00 27.85
C THR A 372 -1.99 26.59 26.52
N MET A 373 -1.40 27.79 26.52
CA MET A 373 -0.81 28.38 25.32
C MET A 373 0.38 27.56 24.78
N GLY A 374 1.27 27.09 25.67
CA GLY A 374 2.38 26.23 25.27
C GLY A 374 1.92 24.91 24.67
N ILE A 375 0.88 24.29 25.23
CA ILE A 375 0.26 23.06 24.72
C ILE A 375 -0.37 23.30 23.35
N LEU A 376 -1.10 24.41 23.19
CA LEU A 376 -1.66 24.82 21.90
C LEU A 376 -0.57 24.97 20.84
N LYS A 377 0.58 25.56 21.17
CA LYS A 377 1.72 25.69 20.25
C LYS A 377 2.30 24.32 19.84
N LEU A 378 2.47 23.40 20.79
CA LEU A 378 2.93 22.03 20.48
C LEU A 378 1.96 21.33 19.54
N TYR A 379 0.67 21.38 19.86
CA TYR A 379 -0.38 20.82 19.03
C TYR A 379 -0.41 21.42 17.61
N LEU A 380 -0.31 22.75 17.48
CA LEU A 380 -0.25 23.42 16.18
C LEU A 380 0.99 23.04 15.37
N SER A 381 2.12 22.77 16.04
CA SER A 381 3.32 22.26 15.39
C SER A 381 3.10 20.84 14.84
N GLU A 382 2.47 19.94 15.60
CA GLU A 382 2.12 18.60 15.12
C GLU A 382 1.09 18.65 14.00
N TYR A 383 0.10 19.54 14.10
CA TYR A 383 -0.89 19.82 13.07
C TYR A 383 -0.21 20.23 11.75
N GLN A 384 0.71 21.20 11.80
CA GLN A 384 1.48 21.64 10.63
C GLN A 384 2.29 20.49 10.03
N ASN A 385 2.99 19.72 10.87
CA ASN A 385 3.82 18.60 10.44
C ASN A 385 2.99 17.50 9.77
N ALA A 386 1.79 17.21 10.26
CA ALA A 386 0.91 16.19 9.67
C ALA A 386 0.55 16.51 8.21
N TRP A 387 0.21 17.77 7.91
CA TRP A 387 -0.07 18.23 6.54
C TRP A 387 1.18 18.37 5.68
N GLN A 388 2.31 18.80 6.24
CA GLN A 388 3.59 18.85 5.53
C GLN A 388 4.08 17.45 5.14
N ASN A 389 3.98 16.47 6.04
CA ASN A 389 4.36 15.08 5.74
C ASN A 389 3.46 14.46 4.66
N LEU A 390 2.16 14.77 4.69
CA LEU A 390 1.24 14.35 3.63
C LEU A 390 1.68 14.90 2.27
N LEU A 391 1.96 16.20 2.16
CA LEU A 391 2.45 16.84 0.93
C LEU A 391 3.83 16.30 0.51
N ALA A 392 4.70 16.03 1.47
CA ALA A 392 6.01 15.43 1.23
C ALA A 392 5.91 13.98 0.69
N SER A 393 4.82 13.27 1.01
CA SER A 393 4.59 11.89 0.56
C SER A 393 4.01 11.74 -0.85
N LEU A 394 3.67 12.86 -1.52
CA LEU A 394 3.04 12.83 -2.85
C LEU A 394 3.96 12.20 -3.90
N GLN A 395 3.45 11.17 -4.58
CA GLN A 395 4.13 10.47 -5.68
C GLN A 395 3.13 10.01 -6.75
N PRO A 396 3.44 10.18 -8.04
CA PRO A 396 2.60 9.69 -9.14
C PRO A 396 2.67 8.18 -9.25
N VAL A 397 1.69 7.57 -9.93
CA VAL A 397 1.70 6.13 -10.17
C VAL A 397 2.73 5.80 -11.26
N ARG A 398 3.46 4.69 -11.09
CA ARG A 398 4.36 4.19 -12.12
C ARG A 398 3.64 3.13 -12.95
N TYR A 399 3.29 3.47 -14.18
CA TYR A 399 2.71 2.54 -15.14
C TYR A 399 3.76 1.95 -16.08
N ASN A 400 3.55 0.68 -16.46
CA ASN A 400 4.36 -0.01 -17.47
C ASN A 400 3.68 -0.03 -18.84
N THR A 401 2.39 0.30 -18.92
CA THR A 401 1.62 0.32 -20.18
C THR A 401 1.34 1.75 -20.61
N LYS A 402 1.39 1.96 -21.93
CA LYS A 402 1.17 3.29 -22.54
C LYS A 402 -0.24 3.79 -22.26
N GLU A 403 -1.24 2.92 -22.35
CA GLU A 403 -2.65 3.27 -22.17
C GLU A 403 -2.93 3.76 -20.75
N ALA A 404 -2.36 3.11 -19.74
CA ALA A 404 -2.56 3.49 -18.35
C ALA A 404 -1.89 4.83 -18.01
N MET A 405 -0.68 5.07 -18.53
CA MET A 405 0.02 6.35 -18.38
C MET A 405 -0.73 7.48 -19.09
N LEU A 406 -1.20 7.27 -20.33
CA LEU A 406 -2.01 8.26 -21.04
C LEU A 406 -3.34 8.55 -20.32
N ASN A 407 -3.95 7.55 -19.68
CA ASN A 407 -5.13 7.74 -18.86
C ASN A 407 -4.84 8.61 -17.62
N GLU A 408 -3.72 8.38 -16.92
CA GLU A 408 -3.27 9.25 -15.81
C GLU A 408 -3.06 10.70 -16.27
N LEU A 409 -2.35 10.91 -17.38
CA LEU A 409 -2.15 12.24 -17.95
C LEU A 409 -3.48 12.91 -18.34
N ASN A 410 -4.43 12.14 -18.89
CA ASN A 410 -5.75 12.64 -19.26
C ASN A 410 -6.62 12.98 -18.03
N ILE A 411 -6.44 12.26 -16.91
CA ILE A 411 -7.11 12.61 -15.65
C ILE A 411 -6.52 13.92 -15.11
N LEU A 412 -5.19 14.05 -15.12
CA LEU A 412 -4.48 15.22 -14.60
C LEU A 412 -4.64 16.46 -15.48
N SER A 413 -4.87 16.32 -16.78
CA SER A 413 -5.08 17.46 -17.69
C SER A 413 -6.44 18.14 -17.53
N LYS A 414 -7.38 17.52 -16.81
CA LYS A 414 -8.69 18.12 -16.52
C LYS A 414 -8.55 19.28 -15.54
N LYS A 415 -9.44 20.28 -15.68
CA LYS A 415 -9.52 21.43 -14.77
C LYS A 415 -9.78 21.01 -13.32
N GLU A 416 -10.71 20.08 -13.12
CA GLU A 416 -10.98 19.46 -11.83
C GLU A 416 -10.33 18.07 -11.78
N ASN A 417 -9.08 18.02 -11.35
CA ASN A 417 -8.32 16.77 -11.20
C ASN A 417 -8.07 16.44 -9.71
N PRO A 418 -7.68 15.20 -9.38
CA PRO A 418 -7.46 14.79 -7.99
C PRO A 418 -6.41 15.63 -7.24
N LEU A 419 -5.41 16.15 -7.93
CA LEU A 419 -4.40 17.01 -7.31
C LEU A 419 -4.99 18.36 -6.90
N TYR A 420 -5.82 18.96 -7.76
CA TYR A 420 -6.55 20.18 -7.44
C TYR A 420 -7.54 19.98 -6.27
N SER A 421 -8.28 18.87 -6.27
CA SER A 421 -9.15 18.50 -5.15
C SER A 421 -8.37 18.34 -3.84
N LEU A 422 -7.19 17.73 -3.89
CA LEU A 422 -6.30 17.62 -2.73
C LEU A 422 -5.84 19.00 -2.24
N LEU A 423 -5.44 19.89 -3.15
CA LEU A 423 -5.06 21.26 -2.80
C LEU A 423 -6.21 22.01 -2.11
N LYS A 424 -7.44 21.78 -2.55
CA LYS A 424 -8.63 22.35 -1.90
C LYS A 424 -8.83 21.84 -0.47
N ILE A 425 -8.65 20.53 -0.24
CA ILE A 425 -8.72 19.91 1.10
C ILE A 425 -7.60 20.44 2.00
N VAL A 426 -6.38 20.54 1.48
CA VAL A 426 -5.24 21.12 2.22
C VAL A 426 -5.53 22.58 2.57
N SER A 427 -6.00 23.37 1.61
CA SER A 427 -6.32 24.80 1.82
C SER A 427 -7.42 24.98 2.87
N SER A 428 -8.49 24.19 2.82
CA SER A 428 -9.60 24.29 3.78
C SER A 428 -9.21 23.91 5.21
N ASN A 429 -8.25 22.99 5.38
CA ASN A 429 -7.79 22.53 6.69
C ASN A 429 -6.57 23.32 7.22
N THR A 430 -5.78 23.97 6.37
CA THR A 430 -4.57 24.70 6.81
C THR A 430 -4.75 26.22 6.85
N ASN A 431 -5.81 26.76 6.24
CA ASN A 431 -6.21 28.15 6.45
C ASN A 431 -6.96 28.30 7.77
N LEU A 432 -6.20 28.57 8.84
CA LEU A 432 -6.71 28.69 10.20
C LEU A 432 -7.24 30.09 10.53
N ASN A 433 -7.14 31.05 9.62
CA ASN A 433 -7.67 32.41 9.80
C ASN A 433 -9.18 32.48 9.51
N ASP A 434 -9.94 31.57 10.12
CA ASP A 434 -11.39 31.49 10.02
C ASP A 434 -12.05 32.12 11.26
N ALA A 435 -13.10 32.92 11.06
CA ALA A 435 -13.82 33.59 12.13
C ALA A 435 -14.41 32.62 13.17
N VAL A 436 -14.96 31.48 12.75
CA VAL A 436 -15.56 30.47 13.64
C VAL A 436 -14.47 29.84 14.50
N LEU A 437 -13.38 29.41 13.87
CA LEU A 437 -12.26 28.77 14.56
C LEU A 437 -11.58 29.72 15.56
N LEU A 438 -11.38 30.97 15.18
CA LEU A 438 -10.82 32.00 16.06
C LEU A 438 -11.75 32.29 17.24
N THR A 439 -13.06 32.34 17.04
CA THR A 439 -14.04 32.52 18.12
C THR A 439 -13.92 31.40 19.15
N GLN A 440 -13.83 30.15 18.68
CA GLN A 440 -13.65 28.99 19.55
C GLN A 440 -12.33 29.03 20.32
N ALA A 441 -11.24 29.44 19.66
CA ALA A 441 -9.94 29.60 20.30
C ALA A 441 -9.93 30.73 21.33
N TYR A 442 -10.63 31.85 21.09
CA TYR A 442 -10.73 32.95 22.04
C TYR A 442 -11.55 32.60 23.29
N ASN A 443 -12.51 31.67 23.19
CA ASN A 443 -13.24 31.15 24.34
C ASN A 443 -12.35 30.40 25.35
N LEU A 444 -11.09 30.09 24.99
CA LEU A 444 -10.11 29.55 25.93
C LEU A 444 -9.70 30.53 27.03
N GLY A 445 -9.96 31.84 26.87
CA GLY A 445 -9.55 32.87 27.82
C GLY A 445 -8.06 33.25 27.76
N LEU A 446 -7.39 32.91 26.65
CA LEU A 446 -5.98 33.22 26.39
C LEU A 446 -5.83 34.57 25.64
N ASN A 447 -4.58 35.03 25.48
CA ASN A 447 -4.29 36.25 24.72
C ASN A 447 -4.69 36.07 23.24
N ALA A 448 -5.69 36.82 22.79
CA ALA A 448 -6.22 36.73 21.42
C ALA A 448 -5.18 37.06 20.34
N GLY A 449 -4.29 38.03 20.60
CA GLY A 449 -3.22 38.40 19.67
C GLY A 449 -2.21 37.27 19.48
N GLU A 450 -1.85 36.57 20.55
CA GLU A 450 -0.93 35.43 20.50
C GLU A 450 -1.55 34.21 19.81
N ILE A 451 -2.82 33.88 20.09
CA ILE A 451 -3.54 32.81 19.36
C ILE A 451 -3.51 33.11 17.86
N ARG A 452 -3.95 34.32 17.48
CA ARG A 452 -4.01 34.74 16.08
C ARG A 452 -2.64 34.65 15.40
N SER A 453 -1.57 35.04 16.09
CA SER A 453 -0.21 34.95 15.56
C SER A 453 0.21 33.51 15.27
N ASN A 454 -0.06 32.55 16.19
CA ASN A 454 0.28 31.14 15.98
C ASN A 454 -0.53 30.51 14.83
N PHE A 455 -1.82 30.85 14.73
CA PHE A 455 -2.71 30.35 13.66
C PHE A 455 -2.30 30.89 12.29
N ILE A 456 -1.91 32.17 12.23
CA ILE A 456 -1.31 32.78 11.04
C ILE A 456 0.03 32.11 10.73
N GLY A 457 0.84 31.76 11.74
CA GLY A 457 2.09 31.01 11.56
C GLY A 457 1.89 29.71 10.77
N VAL A 458 0.93 28.88 11.19
CA VAL A 458 0.57 27.66 10.46
C VAL A 458 0.03 27.97 9.07
N SER A 459 -0.88 28.94 8.95
CA SER A 459 -1.47 29.32 7.64
C SER A 459 -0.41 29.84 6.65
N ASN A 460 0.59 30.56 7.15
CA ASN A 460 1.70 31.10 6.37
C ASN A 460 2.59 30.00 5.78
N ALA A 461 2.78 28.90 6.52
CA ALA A 461 3.52 27.74 6.03
C ALA A 461 2.89 27.11 4.77
N PHE A 462 1.59 27.32 4.53
CA PHE A 462 0.86 26.79 3.37
C PHE A 462 0.38 27.86 2.38
N THR A 463 0.83 29.10 2.51
CA THR A 463 0.36 30.23 1.67
C THR A 463 0.52 29.98 0.18
N GLN A 464 1.59 29.31 -0.25
CA GLN A 464 1.78 28.98 -1.66
C GLN A 464 0.67 28.04 -2.19
N TYR A 465 0.21 27.08 -1.38
CA TYR A 465 -0.89 26.18 -1.74
C TYR A 465 -2.24 26.91 -1.70
N HIS A 466 -2.46 27.80 -0.73
CA HIS A 466 -3.69 28.60 -0.64
C HIS A 466 -3.88 29.50 -1.87
N LYS A 467 -2.80 30.11 -2.35
CA LYS A 467 -2.81 30.96 -3.56
C LYS A 467 -3.23 30.20 -4.82
N LEU A 468 -2.90 28.92 -4.92
CA LEU A 468 -3.28 28.06 -6.04
C LEU A 468 -4.79 27.72 -6.06
N VAL A 469 -5.47 27.79 -4.91
CA VAL A 469 -6.89 27.41 -4.76
C VAL A 469 -7.83 28.63 -4.70
N ASN A 470 -7.50 29.65 -3.90
CA ASN A 470 -8.45 30.66 -3.43
C ASN A 470 -8.86 31.73 -4.46
N LYS A 471 -8.20 31.81 -5.63
CA LYS A 471 -8.58 32.81 -6.64
C LYS A 471 -9.93 32.51 -7.31
N ASN A 472 -10.42 31.26 -7.22
CA ASN A 472 -11.74 30.85 -7.71
C ASN A 472 -12.92 31.17 -6.75
N THR A 473 -12.70 31.82 -5.60
CA THR A 473 -13.74 32.09 -4.60
C THR A 473 -14.10 33.58 -4.53
N LEU A 474 -15.27 33.93 -5.06
CA LEU A 474 -15.89 35.27 -5.09
C LEU A 474 -16.22 35.89 -3.71
N LEU A 475 -15.69 35.37 -2.60
CA LEU A 475 -16.13 35.74 -1.24
C LEU A 475 -14.99 35.99 -0.23
N SER A 476 -13.85 36.52 -0.65
CA SER A 476 -12.92 37.15 0.31
C SER A 476 -13.38 38.60 0.59
N VAL A 477 -14.36 38.74 1.49
CA VAL A 477 -14.76 40.04 2.05
C VAL A 477 -13.66 40.48 3.03
N GLY A 478 -12.89 41.49 2.64
CA GLY A 478 -11.92 42.17 3.51
C GLY A 478 -10.69 42.68 2.76
N ASN A 479 -10.80 43.89 2.19
CA ASN A 479 -9.72 44.73 1.65
C ASN A 479 -8.79 44.10 0.60
N ILE A 480 -9.34 43.66 -0.53
CA ILE A 480 -8.55 43.52 -1.76
C ILE A 480 -8.74 44.80 -2.57
N GLU A 481 -7.63 45.51 -2.81
CA GLU A 481 -7.53 46.58 -3.79
C GLU A 481 -8.06 46.05 -5.14
N VAL A 482 -9.15 46.67 -5.61
CA VAL A 482 -9.74 46.39 -6.91
C VAL A 482 -8.72 46.82 -7.97
N GLY A 483 -8.14 45.87 -8.73
CA GLY A 483 -7.44 46.20 -9.98
C GLY A 483 -6.05 45.61 -10.28
N LYS A 484 -5.63 44.48 -9.69
CA LYS A 484 -4.44 43.74 -10.20
C LYS A 484 -4.67 42.22 -10.22
N GLY A 485 -5.40 41.74 -11.24
CA GLY A 485 -5.45 40.32 -11.58
C GLY A 485 -4.08 39.83 -12.06
N THR A 486 -3.34 39.15 -11.19
CA THR A 486 -1.95 38.72 -11.45
C THR A 486 -1.84 37.19 -11.42
N ASP A 487 -1.65 36.64 -12.63
CA ASP A 487 -1.01 35.40 -13.10
C ASP A 487 -1.23 34.01 -12.48
N ASP A 488 -1.64 33.82 -11.22
CA ASP A 488 -1.59 32.47 -10.61
C ASP A 488 -2.73 31.52 -11.00
N GLU A 489 -3.94 32.03 -11.33
CA GLU A 489 -5.03 31.21 -11.91
C GLU A 489 -4.62 30.58 -13.25
N LYS A 490 -3.72 31.24 -13.97
CA LYS A 490 -3.19 30.69 -15.22
C LYS A 490 -2.25 29.52 -14.95
N ILE A 491 -1.61 29.39 -13.78
CA ILE A 491 -0.55 28.38 -13.61
C ILE A 491 -1.11 26.96 -13.67
N LEU A 492 -2.23 26.68 -12.98
CA LEU A 492 -2.87 25.37 -13.03
C LEU A 492 -3.46 25.07 -14.42
N ASP A 493 -4.07 26.06 -15.07
CA ASP A 493 -4.59 25.91 -16.43
C ASP A 493 -3.47 25.73 -17.47
N ILE A 494 -2.34 26.43 -17.31
CA ILE A 494 -1.11 26.27 -18.10
C ILE A 494 -0.54 24.87 -17.89
N LEU A 495 -0.53 24.35 -16.65
CA LEU A 495 -0.07 23.00 -16.36
C LEU A 495 -0.98 21.96 -17.00
N ASN A 496 -2.29 22.08 -16.85
CA ASN A 496 -3.28 21.22 -17.49
C ASN A 496 -3.08 21.18 -19.02
N THR A 497 -2.86 22.34 -19.63
CA THR A 497 -2.55 22.47 -21.07
C THR A 497 -1.22 21.81 -21.42
N SER A 498 -0.19 22.00 -20.59
CA SER A 498 1.13 21.41 -20.79
C SER A 498 1.11 19.89 -20.68
N ILE A 499 0.30 19.33 -19.76
CA ILE A 499 0.08 17.89 -19.62
C ILE A 499 -0.61 17.33 -20.88
N THR A 500 -1.63 18.04 -21.40
CA THR A 500 -2.27 17.67 -22.67
C THR A 500 -1.26 17.65 -23.83
N ASN A 501 -0.42 18.67 -23.93
CA ASN A 501 0.61 18.75 -24.97
C ASN A 501 1.64 17.61 -24.86
N MET A 502 2.03 17.24 -23.63
CA MET A 502 2.90 16.10 -23.37
C MET A 502 2.25 14.78 -23.78
N SER A 503 0.97 14.58 -23.44
CA SER A 503 0.18 13.42 -23.84
C SER A 503 0.10 13.29 -25.37
N ASN A 504 -0.25 14.39 -26.06
CA ASN A 504 -0.29 14.43 -27.52
C ASN A 504 1.08 14.11 -28.14
N LYS A 505 2.18 14.64 -27.59
CA LYS A 505 3.54 14.35 -28.05
C LYS A 505 3.88 12.86 -27.96
N ILE A 506 3.45 12.17 -26.90
CA ILE A 506 3.67 10.72 -26.74
C ILE A 506 2.86 9.93 -27.77
N ILE A 507 1.60 10.33 -28.00
CA ILE A 507 0.75 9.73 -29.01
C ILE A 507 1.38 9.89 -30.39
N ASP A 508 1.70 11.13 -30.79
CA ASP A 508 2.29 11.46 -32.09
C ASP A 508 3.62 10.74 -32.33
N PHE A 509 4.49 10.65 -31.31
CA PHE A 509 5.77 9.96 -31.43
C PHE A 509 5.59 8.49 -31.83
N SER A 510 4.58 7.83 -31.27
CA SER A 510 4.29 6.42 -31.53
C SER A 510 3.50 6.15 -32.81
N SER A 511 2.74 7.12 -33.32
CA SER A 511 1.81 6.93 -34.45
C SER A 511 2.23 7.60 -35.75
N ASN A 512 3.07 8.65 -35.70
CA ASN A 512 3.40 9.46 -36.85
C ASN A 512 4.43 8.76 -37.75
N ASN A 513 4.02 8.35 -38.95
CA ASN A 513 4.91 7.70 -39.93
C ASN A 513 5.74 8.69 -40.76
N ASN A 514 5.52 10.00 -40.63
CA ASN A 514 6.21 11.01 -41.44
C ASN A 514 7.63 11.31 -40.93
N GLN A 515 7.93 10.97 -39.68
CA GLN A 515 9.29 11.13 -39.11
C GLN A 515 10.12 9.88 -39.38
N SER A 516 11.38 10.09 -39.74
CA SER A 516 12.31 8.97 -39.96
C SER A 516 12.64 8.26 -38.63
N ALA A 517 13.00 6.98 -38.70
CA ALA A 517 13.43 6.22 -37.52
C ALA A 517 14.65 6.89 -36.84
N GLU A 518 15.52 7.53 -37.63
CA GLU A 518 16.68 8.29 -37.14
C GLU A 518 16.28 9.50 -36.28
N GLU A 519 15.34 10.32 -36.76
CA GLU A 519 14.83 11.47 -36.00
C GLU A 519 14.18 11.02 -34.68
N LYS A 520 13.40 9.94 -34.74
CA LYS A 520 12.72 9.40 -33.54
C LYS A 520 13.70 8.86 -32.52
N ILE A 521 14.69 8.07 -32.95
CA ILE A 521 15.74 7.54 -32.08
C ILE A 521 16.54 8.69 -31.47
N SER A 522 16.97 9.68 -32.27
CA SER A 522 17.71 10.84 -31.80
C SER A 522 16.95 11.62 -30.71
N TYR A 523 15.66 11.87 -30.92
CA TYR A 523 14.81 12.54 -29.93
C TYR A 523 14.69 11.72 -28.63
N ALA A 524 14.42 10.41 -28.74
CA ALA A 524 14.32 9.53 -27.57
C ALA A 524 15.60 9.45 -26.74
N LEU A 525 16.78 9.54 -27.37
CA LEU A 525 18.05 9.56 -26.65
C LEU A 525 18.34 10.90 -25.94
N GLY A 526 17.47 11.89 -26.11
CA GLY A 526 17.60 13.22 -25.52
C GLY A 526 18.32 14.22 -26.44
N GLY A 527 18.38 13.95 -27.74
CA GLY A 527 18.80 14.93 -28.74
C GLY A 527 17.79 16.09 -28.85
N ASN A 528 18.31 17.31 -29.02
CA ASN A 528 17.63 18.57 -29.37
C ASN A 528 16.15 18.67 -28.95
N LYS A 529 15.91 18.80 -27.63
CA LYS A 529 14.66 19.38 -27.15
C LYS A 529 14.74 20.89 -27.32
N ASP A 530 14.12 21.41 -28.37
CA ASP A 530 13.97 22.85 -28.55
C ASP A 530 13.22 23.46 -27.36
N ALA A 531 13.36 24.77 -27.15
CA ALA A 531 12.67 25.48 -26.05
C ALA A 531 11.13 25.34 -26.11
N ASN A 532 10.59 25.02 -27.28
CA ASN A 532 9.15 24.82 -27.52
C ASN A 532 8.70 23.35 -27.36
N ASP A 533 9.60 22.43 -27.01
CA ASP A 533 9.24 21.03 -26.81
C ASP A 533 8.27 20.87 -25.61
N PRO A 534 7.18 20.07 -25.73
CA PRO A 534 6.20 19.91 -24.67
C PRO A 534 6.78 19.47 -23.31
N PHE A 535 7.81 18.60 -23.29
CA PHE A 535 8.45 18.19 -22.04
C PHE A 535 9.33 19.31 -21.47
N ALA A 536 10.02 20.08 -22.32
CA ALA A 536 10.81 21.22 -21.88
C ALA A 536 9.94 22.34 -21.29
N VAL A 537 8.84 22.68 -21.98
CA VAL A 537 7.85 23.67 -21.50
C VAL A 537 7.22 23.22 -20.19
N PHE A 538 6.84 21.94 -20.07
CA PHE A 538 6.30 21.39 -18.83
C PHE A 538 7.29 21.52 -17.67
N GLN A 539 8.56 21.17 -17.88
CA GLN A 539 9.61 21.29 -16.86
C GLN A 539 9.83 22.75 -16.41
N MET A 540 9.69 23.72 -17.31
CA MET A 540 9.77 25.15 -16.96
C MET A 540 8.56 25.60 -16.13
N ASN A 541 7.37 25.10 -16.44
CA ASN A 541 6.14 25.47 -15.74
C ASN A 541 6.09 24.92 -14.31
N ILE A 542 6.54 23.68 -14.09
CA ILE A 542 6.49 23.06 -12.75
C ILE A 542 7.47 23.68 -11.76
N LYS A 543 8.56 24.34 -12.22
CA LYS A 543 9.50 25.08 -11.37
C LYS A 543 8.88 26.28 -10.64
N LYS A 544 7.68 26.70 -11.05
CA LYS A 544 6.91 27.77 -10.39
C LYS A 544 6.07 27.26 -9.23
N LEU A 545 5.99 25.94 -9.03
CA LEU A 545 5.19 25.30 -7.99
C LEU A 545 6.00 25.15 -6.68
N PRO A 546 5.31 24.95 -5.54
CA PRO A 546 5.95 24.48 -4.31
C PRO A 546 6.74 23.18 -4.53
N ASN A 547 7.84 23.01 -3.80
CA ASN A 547 8.78 21.89 -3.96
C ASN A 547 8.11 20.52 -4.00
N ASP A 548 7.08 20.27 -3.19
CA ASP A 548 6.40 18.97 -3.16
C ASP A 548 5.62 18.67 -4.44
N LEU A 549 4.98 19.69 -5.03
CA LEU A 549 4.27 19.54 -6.31
C LEU A 549 5.26 19.50 -7.46
N GLU A 550 6.33 20.29 -7.43
CA GLU A 550 7.42 20.21 -8.40
C GLU A 550 8.00 18.79 -8.45
N ARG A 551 8.29 18.20 -7.27
CA ARG A 551 8.77 16.82 -7.17
C ARG A 551 7.79 15.83 -7.78
N TYR A 552 6.51 15.93 -7.42
CA TYR A 552 5.45 15.06 -7.96
C TYR A 552 5.40 15.13 -9.50
N TYR A 553 5.30 16.33 -10.06
CA TYR A 553 5.19 16.52 -11.50
C TYR A 553 6.49 16.22 -12.26
N SER A 554 7.66 16.45 -11.66
CA SER A 554 8.94 16.06 -12.26
C SER A 554 9.05 14.54 -12.38
N GLN A 555 8.62 13.81 -11.34
CA GLN A 555 8.52 12.34 -11.42
C GLN A 555 7.54 11.88 -12.50
N LEU A 556 6.37 12.51 -12.60
CA LEU A 556 5.40 12.23 -13.65
C LEU A 556 6.01 12.44 -15.04
N SER A 557 6.70 13.57 -15.25
CA SER A 557 7.36 13.87 -16.53
C SER A 557 8.43 12.84 -16.88
N ASN A 558 9.23 12.40 -15.90
CA ASN A 558 10.23 11.35 -16.09
C ASN A 558 9.58 10.00 -16.44
N TYR A 559 8.50 9.62 -15.76
CA TYR A 559 7.76 8.39 -16.08
C TYR A 559 7.16 8.46 -17.49
N SER A 560 6.60 9.59 -17.89
CA SER A 560 6.11 9.81 -19.25
C SER A 560 7.24 9.79 -20.29
N TRP A 561 8.41 10.35 -19.97
CA TRP A 561 9.58 10.36 -20.85
C TRP A 561 10.13 8.96 -21.09
N ASN A 562 10.13 8.09 -20.07
CA ASN A 562 10.58 6.70 -20.19
C ASN A 562 9.82 5.92 -21.27
N PHE A 563 8.55 6.25 -21.55
CA PHE A 563 7.81 5.62 -22.66
C PHE A 563 8.38 6.00 -24.03
N ILE A 564 8.78 7.28 -24.20
CA ILE A 564 9.44 7.75 -25.42
C ILE A 564 10.81 7.10 -25.54
N GLU A 565 11.58 7.03 -24.46
CA GLU A 565 12.88 6.36 -24.43
C GLU A 565 12.75 4.88 -24.80
N ASN A 566 11.85 4.14 -24.16
CA ASN A 566 11.63 2.71 -24.42
C ASN A 566 11.17 2.45 -25.86
N HIS A 567 10.26 3.27 -26.39
CA HIS A 567 9.84 3.16 -27.79
C HIS A 567 10.99 3.47 -28.75
N GLY A 568 11.81 4.49 -28.46
CA GLY A 568 13.03 4.79 -29.22
C GLY A 568 14.05 3.66 -29.20
N ILE A 569 14.26 3.01 -28.05
CA ILE A 569 15.12 1.82 -27.92
C ILE A 569 14.57 0.66 -28.75
N SER A 570 13.25 0.45 -28.73
CA SER A 570 12.61 -0.58 -29.57
C SER A 570 12.84 -0.28 -31.06
N LEU A 571 12.64 0.96 -31.51
CA LEU A 571 12.92 1.37 -32.88
C LEU A 571 14.39 1.17 -33.24
N PHE A 572 15.30 1.41 -32.28
CA PHE A 572 16.73 1.24 -32.49
C PHE A 572 17.12 -0.23 -32.70
N ASN A 573 16.57 -1.16 -31.92
CA ASN A 573 16.76 -2.59 -32.17
C ASN A 573 16.15 -3.03 -33.51
N THR A 574 14.96 -2.55 -33.86
CA THR A 574 14.35 -2.85 -35.16
C THR A 574 15.22 -2.34 -36.32
N ALA A 575 15.77 -1.13 -36.20
CA ALA A 575 16.69 -0.57 -37.19
C ALA A 575 17.96 -1.43 -37.32
N TRP A 576 18.54 -1.88 -36.20
CA TRP A 576 19.68 -2.81 -36.21
C TRP A 576 19.34 -4.14 -36.90
N ILE A 577 18.20 -4.73 -36.56
CA ILE A 577 17.77 -6.01 -37.13
C ILE A 577 17.67 -5.90 -38.66
N ASN A 578 16.96 -4.86 -39.13
CA ASN A 578 16.68 -4.67 -40.54
C ASN A 578 17.90 -4.20 -41.34
N GLU A 579 18.66 -3.24 -40.81
CA GLU A 579 19.76 -2.61 -41.55
C GLU A 579 21.09 -3.37 -41.41
N VAL A 580 21.32 -4.17 -40.36
CA VAL A 580 22.64 -4.81 -40.13
C VAL A 580 22.54 -6.32 -39.90
N TYR A 581 21.70 -6.77 -38.95
CA TYR A 581 21.63 -8.18 -38.58
C TYR A 581 21.15 -9.06 -39.73
N ASN A 582 20.02 -8.72 -40.36
CA ASN A 582 19.45 -9.49 -41.46
C ASN A 582 20.41 -9.55 -42.67
N PRO A 583 21.00 -8.43 -43.15
CA PRO A 583 22.04 -8.49 -44.18
C PRO A 583 23.24 -9.36 -43.80
N PHE A 584 23.70 -9.32 -42.54
CA PHE A 584 24.80 -10.17 -42.11
C PHE A 584 24.43 -11.65 -42.15
N VAL A 585 23.28 -12.03 -41.57
CA VAL A 585 22.84 -13.42 -41.47
C VAL A 585 22.52 -14.03 -42.84
N ASN A 586 22.02 -13.22 -43.78
CA ASN A 586 21.65 -13.70 -45.12
C ASN A 586 22.82 -13.67 -46.11
N ASP A 587 23.63 -12.61 -46.10
CA ASP A 587 24.61 -12.35 -47.16
C ASP A 587 26.05 -12.66 -46.75
N ILE A 588 26.35 -12.77 -45.45
CA ILE A 588 27.72 -12.93 -44.93
C ILE A 588 27.88 -14.26 -44.20
N ALA A 589 27.06 -14.51 -43.17
CA ALA A 589 27.18 -15.66 -42.28
C ALA A 589 27.12 -17.04 -42.95
N PRO A 590 26.35 -17.28 -44.04
CA PRO A 590 26.25 -18.61 -44.65
C PRO A 590 27.51 -19.07 -45.40
N TYR A 591 28.44 -18.15 -45.68
CA TYR A 591 29.60 -18.38 -46.54
C TYR A 591 30.89 -18.54 -45.74
N TYR A 592 31.86 -19.27 -46.29
CA TYR A 592 33.22 -19.33 -45.75
C TYR A 592 33.87 -17.94 -45.90
N PRO A 593 34.51 -17.35 -44.86
CA PRO A 593 35.07 -17.97 -43.65
C PRO A 593 34.20 -17.87 -42.39
N PHE A 594 32.98 -17.34 -42.48
CA PHE A 594 32.10 -17.17 -41.31
C PHE A 594 31.34 -18.46 -40.96
N ASN A 595 31.10 -19.31 -41.96
CA ASN A 595 30.66 -20.68 -41.78
C ASN A 595 31.73 -21.65 -42.30
N ASP A 596 32.37 -22.35 -41.37
CA ASP A 596 33.43 -23.31 -41.65
C ASP A 596 32.97 -24.54 -42.45
N GLU A 597 31.68 -24.86 -42.39
CA GLU A 597 31.07 -25.99 -43.11
C GLU A 597 30.62 -25.59 -44.52
N SER A 598 30.73 -24.31 -44.88
CA SER A 598 30.28 -23.81 -46.18
C SER A 598 31.24 -24.21 -47.31
N VAL A 599 30.67 -24.73 -48.40
CA VAL A 599 31.41 -25.07 -49.62
C VAL A 599 31.67 -23.82 -50.49
N ALA A 600 30.87 -22.78 -50.31
CA ALA A 600 30.96 -21.53 -51.05
C ALA A 600 31.73 -20.47 -50.26
N ASP A 601 32.67 -19.82 -50.94
CA ASP A 601 33.46 -18.71 -50.41
C ASP A 601 32.66 -17.40 -50.50
N LEU A 602 32.74 -16.57 -49.46
CA LEU A 602 32.21 -15.21 -49.49
C LEU A 602 33.00 -14.38 -50.50
N SER A 603 32.35 -13.74 -51.46
CA SER A 603 33.07 -12.87 -52.38
C SER A 603 33.69 -11.67 -51.64
N MET A 604 34.88 -11.24 -52.03
CA MET A 604 35.48 -10.08 -51.38
C MET A 604 34.68 -8.79 -51.63
N ASP A 605 33.95 -8.69 -52.74
CA ASP A 605 33.05 -7.56 -52.98
C ASP A 605 31.87 -7.55 -51.99
N SER A 606 31.30 -8.70 -51.66
CA SER A 606 30.31 -8.84 -50.58
C SER A 606 30.90 -8.45 -49.23
N PHE A 607 32.14 -8.88 -48.94
CA PHE A 607 32.85 -8.49 -47.71
C PHE A 607 33.02 -6.96 -47.62
N LYS A 608 33.45 -6.30 -48.71
CA LYS A 608 33.59 -4.84 -48.77
C LYS A 608 32.24 -4.12 -48.62
N THR A 609 31.19 -4.65 -49.25
CA THR A 609 29.85 -4.06 -49.18
C THR A 609 29.31 -4.03 -47.75
N PHE A 610 29.68 -5.00 -46.91
CA PHE A 610 29.27 -5.03 -45.51
C PHE A 610 30.24 -4.30 -44.57
N PHE A 611 31.54 -4.64 -44.61
CA PHE A 611 32.55 -4.19 -43.65
C PHE A 611 33.34 -2.94 -44.09
N GLY A 612 33.22 -2.53 -45.35
CA GLY A 612 33.94 -1.39 -45.91
C GLY A 612 33.56 -0.05 -45.29
N ARG A 613 34.31 1.00 -45.63
CA ARG A 613 34.13 2.35 -45.08
C ARG A 613 32.77 2.96 -45.39
N ASN A 614 32.16 2.59 -46.51
CA ASN A 614 30.79 2.99 -46.86
C ASN A 614 29.83 1.79 -46.88
N GLY A 615 30.25 0.68 -46.28
CA GLY A 615 29.44 -0.53 -46.18
C GLY A 615 28.30 -0.40 -45.18
N THR A 616 27.47 -1.43 -45.14
CA THR A 616 26.27 -1.54 -44.31
C THR A 616 26.55 -1.20 -42.84
N LEU A 617 27.57 -1.83 -42.23
CA LEU A 617 27.87 -1.67 -40.81
C LEU A 617 28.32 -0.24 -40.47
N ASN A 618 29.21 0.34 -41.28
CA ASN A 618 29.74 1.67 -40.99
C ASN A 618 28.71 2.77 -41.28
N SER A 619 27.81 2.55 -42.22
CA SER A 619 26.68 3.46 -42.48
C SER A 619 25.75 3.51 -41.27
N PHE A 620 25.39 2.34 -40.71
CA PHE A 620 24.62 2.27 -39.46
C PHE A 620 25.36 2.93 -38.30
N TYR A 621 26.67 2.68 -38.17
CA TYR A 621 27.48 3.29 -37.11
C TYR A 621 27.45 4.82 -37.17
N LYS A 622 27.69 5.42 -38.35
CA LYS A 622 27.67 6.87 -38.52
C LYS A 622 26.30 7.47 -38.22
N LYS A 623 25.23 6.78 -38.65
CA LYS A 623 23.85 7.23 -38.52
C LYS A 623 23.35 7.18 -37.07
N TYR A 624 23.59 6.09 -36.35
CA TYR A 624 22.97 5.86 -35.03
C TYR A 624 23.95 5.76 -33.86
N LEU A 625 25.15 5.23 -34.07
CA LEU A 625 26.07 4.88 -32.98
C LEU A 625 27.14 5.94 -32.71
N ASN A 626 27.43 6.84 -33.65
CA ASN A 626 28.56 7.77 -33.56
C ASN A 626 28.52 8.67 -32.31
N ASN A 627 27.32 9.08 -31.87
CA ASN A 627 27.16 9.93 -30.69
C ASN A 627 27.09 9.10 -29.38
N VAL A 628 26.72 7.82 -29.50
CA VAL A 628 26.39 6.94 -28.38
C VAL A 628 27.57 6.05 -27.99
N LEU A 629 28.43 5.68 -28.94
CA LEU A 629 29.64 4.91 -28.73
C LEU A 629 30.88 5.77 -28.90
N VAL A 630 31.87 5.56 -28.04
CA VAL A 630 33.20 6.16 -28.12
C VAL A 630 34.21 5.06 -28.37
N LYS A 631 35.03 5.23 -29.41
CA LYS A 631 36.17 4.37 -29.70
C LYS A 631 37.35 4.75 -28.80
N ARG A 632 37.79 3.83 -27.95
CA ARG A 632 38.98 3.98 -27.10
C ARG A 632 40.01 2.94 -27.52
N LYS A 633 41.09 3.38 -28.18
CA LYS A 633 42.07 2.49 -28.86
C LYS A 633 41.35 1.58 -29.87
N ASN A 634 41.31 0.27 -29.60
CA ASN A 634 40.69 -0.74 -30.46
C ASN A 634 39.32 -1.21 -29.97
N ASN A 635 38.77 -0.64 -28.87
CA ASN A 635 37.49 -1.10 -28.31
C ASN A 635 36.44 0.00 -28.37
N TYR A 636 35.20 -0.37 -28.64
CA TYR A 636 34.05 0.52 -28.51
C TYR A 636 33.45 0.40 -27.11
N SER A 637 33.09 1.55 -26.54
CA SER A 637 32.44 1.64 -25.24
C SER A 637 31.33 2.67 -25.29
N ILE A 638 30.31 2.53 -24.45
CA ILE A 638 29.24 3.50 -24.36
C ILE A 638 29.79 4.87 -23.88
N ASN A 639 29.27 5.94 -24.48
CA ASN A 639 29.49 7.30 -24.02
C ASN A 639 28.83 7.47 -22.64
N SER A 640 29.57 8.00 -21.66
CA SER A 640 29.08 8.17 -20.28
C SER A 640 27.81 9.01 -20.17
N GLN A 641 27.55 9.89 -21.13
CA GLN A 641 26.31 10.68 -21.21
C GLN A 641 25.04 9.82 -21.40
N PHE A 642 25.19 8.65 -22.03
CA PHE A 642 24.07 7.76 -22.35
C PHE A 642 24.06 6.49 -21.50
N ALA A 643 25.09 6.27 -20.65
CA ALA A 643 25.25 5.07 -19.86
C ALA A 643 24.12 4.80 -18.85
N SER A 644 23.42 5.84 -18.38
CA SER A 644 22.25 5.70 -17.50
C SER A 644 20.95 5.39 -18.26
N LYS A 645 20.92 5.55 -19.59
CA LYS A 645 19.73 5.45 -20.43
C LYS A 645 19.74 4.23 -21.35
N LEU A 646 20.91 3.89 -21.89
CA LEU A 646 21.11 2.78 -22.80
C LEU A 646 22.03 1.76 -22.16
N ASN A 647 21.59 0.50 -22.17
CA ASN A 647 22.41 -0.63 -21.75
C ASN A 647 22.67 -1.55 -22.94
N PHE A 648 23.83 -1.39 -23.57
CA PHE A 648 24.25 -2.29 -24.65
C PHE A 648 24.69 -3.64 -24.10
N SER A 649 24.34 -4.72 -24.80
CA SER A 649 24.85 -6.04 -24.45
C SER A 649 26.38 -6.08 -24.63
N LYS A 650 27.07 -6.86 -23.79
CA LYS A 650 28.52 -7.03 -23.91
C LYS A 650 28.86 -7.63 -25.26
N GLU A 651 28.06 -8.59 -25.69
CA GLU A 651 28.17 -9.30 -26.96
C GLU A 651 28.07 -8.35 -28.16
N PHE A 652 27.18 -7.35 -28.12
CA PHE A 652 27.11 -6.31 -29.15
C PHE A 652 28.39 -5.46 -29.20
N LEU A 653 28.88 -5.01 -28.03
CA LEU A 653 30.10 -4.20 -27.97
C LEU A 653 31.32 -4.97 -28.46
N ASP A 654 31.40 -6.26 -28.12
CA ASP A 654 32.43 -7.18 -28.59
C ASP A 654 32.31 -7.39 -30.11
N PHE A 655 31.09 -7.54 -30.65
CA PHE A 655 30.84 -7.63 -32.09
C PHE A 655 31.30 -6.38 -32.84
N ILE A 656 30.84 -5.19 -32.44
CA ILE A 656 31.19 -3.91 -33.09
C ILE A 656 32.70 -3.67 -33.04
N THR A 657 33.33 -4.01 -31.91
CA THR A 657 34.78 -3.95 -31.73
C THR A 657 35.51 -4.86 -32.70
N ASN A 658 35.14 -6.14 -32.72
CA ASN A 658 35.78 -7.14 -33.56
C ASN A 658 35.53 -6.88 -35.05
N ALA A 659 34.31 -6.48 -35.44
CA ALA A 659 33.97 -6.14 -36.82
C ALA A 659 34.75 -4.91 -37.31
N GLY A 660 34.87 -3.87 -36.50
CA GLY A 660 35.68 -2.70 -36.82
C GLY A 660 37.17 -3.02 -36.95
N ASN A 661 37.70 -3.87 -36.06
CA ASN A 661 39.09 -4.33 -36.13
C ASN A 661 39.33 -5.22 -37.37
N LEU A 662 38.41 -6.15 -37.66
CA LEU A 662 38.47 -7.02 -38.84
C LEU A 662 38.51 -6.21 -40.14
N SER A 663 37.62 -5.23 -40.28
CA SER A 663 37.62 -4.29 -41.41
C SER A 663 38.98 -3.62 -41.57
N SER A 664 39.55 -3.09 -40.48
CA SER A 664 40.85 -2.40 -40.52
C SER A 664 42.06 -3.31 -40.77
N LEU A 665 41.94 -4.62 -40.52
CA LEU A 665 43.00 -5.61 -40.78
C LEU A 665 42.97 -6.11 -42.22
N ILE A 666 41.78 -6.34 -42.78
CA ILE A 666 41.63 -6.87 -44.13
C ILE A 666 41.68 -5.77 -45.20
N LEU A 667 41.11 -4.59 -44.91
CA LEU A 667 40.96 -3.49 -45.85
C LEU A 667 41.94 -2.34 -45.56
N ASN A 668 42.39 -1.66 -46.63
CA ASN A 668 43.13 -0.41 -46.54
C ASN A 668 42.20 0.82 -46.57
N GLY A 669 42.77 2.03 -46.59
CA GLY A 669 41.99 3.28 -46.59
C GLY A 669 41.08 3.50 -47.80
N ASN A 670 41.28 2.72 -48.88
CA ASN A 670 40.50 2.76 -50.12
C ASN A 670 39.57 1.53 -50.27
N ASP A 671 39.33 0.77 -49.19
CA ASP A 671 38.55 -0.48 -49.19
C ASP A 671 39.13 -1.59 -50.12
N ASN A 672 40.42 -1.54 -50.45
CA ASN A 672 41.13 -2.65 -51.11
C ASN A 672 41.69 -3.63 -50.08
N ILE A 673 41.76 -4.91 -50.45
CA ILE A 673 42.38 -5.94 -49.62
C ILE A 673 43.86 -5.61 -49.44
N LYS A 674 44.37 -5.66 -48.21
CA LYS A 674 45.80 -5.43 -47.92
C LYS A 674 46.54 -6.59 -47.29
N VAL A 675 45.87 -7.74 -47.10
CA VAL A 675 46.47 -8.90 -46.44
C VAL A 675 47.65 -9.41 -47.27
N ASN A 676 48.85 -9.32 -46.69
CA ASN A 676 50.08 -9.80 -47.31
C ASN A 676 50.92 -10.52 -46.25
N PHE A 677 51.60 -11.59 -46.67
CA PHE A 677 52.49 -12.33 -45.79
C PHE A 677 53.56 -13.08 -46.58
N THR A 678 54.64 -13.45 -45.91
CA THR A 678 55.74 -14.18 -46.53
C THR A 678 55.96 -15.47 -45.76
N ILE A 679 55.87 -16.59 -46.46
CA ILE A 679 56.21 -17.92 -45.95
C ILE A 679 57.72 -18.11 -46.12
N GLN A 680 58.40 -18.59 -45.09
CA GLN A 680 59.78 -19.06 -45.16
C GLN A 680 59.83 -20.54 -44.80
N SER A 681 60.42 -21.37 -45.66
CA SER A 681 60.61 -22.79 -45.38
C SER A 681 61.56 -22.98 -44.19
N LEU A 682 61.25 -23.95 -43.33
CA LEU A 682 62.07 -24.31 -42.18
C LEU A 682 62.60 -25.74 -42.29
N ASP A 683 61.68 -26.71 -42.41
CA ASP A 683 62.04 -28.13 -42.40
C ASP A 683 61.12 -28.93 -43.32
N LEU A 684 61.61 -30.05 -43.81
CA LEU A 684 60.86 -30.97 -44.65
C LEU A 684 61.16 -32.39 -44.18
N SER A 685 60.16 -33.27 -44.16
CA SER A 685 60.40 -34.67 -43.81
C SER A 685 61.46 -35.32 -44.71
N ALA A 686 62.36 -36.10 -44.12
CA ALA A 686 63.38 -36.87 -44.83
C ALA A 686 62.80 -37.87 -45.85
N ASP A 687 61.51 -38.19 -45.76
CA ASP A 687 60.80 -39.00 -46.74
C ASP A 687 60.63 -38.29 -48.11
N PHE A 688 60.87 -36.96 -48.17
CA PHE A 688 60.74 -36.15 -49.37
C PHE A 688 62.10 -35.64 -49.89
N SER A 689 62.30 -35.70 -51.20
CA SER A 689 63.47 -35.09 -51.86
C SER A 689 63.39 -33.56 -51.87
N PHE A 690 62.21 -33.05 -52.21
CA PHE A 690 61.93 -31.61 -52.27
C PHE A 690 60.43 -31.36 -52.23
N ILE A 691 60.05 -30.13 -51.93
CA ILE A 691 58.69 -29.61 -52.02
C ILE A 691 58.62 -28.42 -52.98
N LYS A 692 57.59 -28.38 -53.82
CA LYS A 692 57.25 -27.23 -54.65
C LYS A 692 56.14 -26.43 -53.98
N LEU A 693 56.41 -25.15 -53.74
CA LEU A 693 55.49 -24.15 -53.20
C LEU A 693 54.99 -23.29 -54.38
N GLY A 694 53.71 -23.34 -54.68
CA GLY A 694 53.09 -22.65 -55.81
C GLY A 694 52.05 -21.62 -55.37
N TYR A 695 52.17 -20.41 -55.92
CA TYR A 695 51.18 -19.34 -55.82
C TYR A 695 51.08 -18.61 -57.17
N ASP A 696 49.93 -18.74 -57.84
CA ASP A 696 49.72 -18.30 -59.22
C ASP A 696 50.84 -18.80 -60.16
N ASN A 697 51.55 -17.89 -60.84
CA ASN A 697 52.67 -18.22 -61.75
C ASN A 697 54.02 -18.34 -61.03
N LYS A 698 54.06 -18.16 -59.70
CA LYS A 698 55.30 -18.26 -58.92
C LYS A 698 55.40 -19.65 -58.32
N ASN A 699 56.46 -20.36 -58.67
CA ASN A 699 56.80 -21.66 -58.09
C ASN A 699 58.20 -21.60 -57.51
N ILE A 700 58.35 -22.02 -56.25
CA ILE A 700 59.62 -22.09 -55.54
C ILE A 700 59.82 -23.53 -55.08
N GLN A 701 61.06 -24.01 -55.12
CA GLN A 701 61.42 -25.37 -54.72
C GLN A 701 62.31 -25.32 -53.49
N TYR A 702 61.98 -26.11 -52.47
CA TYR A 702 62.80 -26.30 -51.27
C TYR A 702 63.22 -27.78 -51.15
N ASP A 703 64.51 -28.03 -50.98
CA ASP A 703 65.17 -29.35 -51.05
C ASP A 703 66.12 -29.59 -49.86
N HIS A 704 65.76 -29.10 -48.66
CA HIS A 704 66.54 -29.18 -47.42
C HIS A 704 67.83 -28.33 -47.37
N THR A 705 68.05 -27.45 -48.35
CA THR A 705 69.29 -26.65 -48.44
C THR A 705 69.17 -25.28 -47.75
N LEU A 706 68.80 -24.25 -48.51
CA LEU A 706 68.61 -22.88 -48.03
C LEU A 706 67.12 -22.60 -47.85
N ASN A 707 66.78 -21.90 -46.77
CA ASN A 707 65.42 -21.45 -46.53
C ASN A 707 64.92 -20.59 -47.70
N GLN A 708 63.83 -21.01 -48.30
CA GLN A 708 63.17 -20.36 -49.42
C GLN A 708 62.01 -19.51 -48.92
N THR A 709 61.79 -18.35 -49.54
CA THR A 709 60.71 -17.44 -49.16
C THR A 709 59.69 -17.26 -50.29
N LEU A 710 58.40 -17.43 -49.99
CA LEU A 710 57.30 -17.17 -50.93
C LEU A 710 56.41 -16.05 -50.38
N GLN A 711 56.35 -14.93 -51.09
CA GLN A 711 55.44 -13.82 -50.77
C GLN A 711 54.05 -14.07 -51.34
N ILE A 712 53.04 -14.03 -50.48
CA ILE A 712 51.62 -14.16 -50.81
C ILE A 712 50.94 -12.79 -50.64
N VAL A 713 50.18 -12.40 -51.67
CA VAL A 713 49.48 -11.11 -51.73
C VAL A 713 47.99 -11.39 -51.92
N ALA A 714 47.22 -11.38 -50.83
CA ALA A 714 45.80 -11.76 -50.86
C ALA A 714 44.97 -10.85 -51.78
N GLU A 715 45.40 -9.61 -52.04
CA GLU A 715 44.77 -8.69 -52.99
C GLU A 715 44.57 -9.28 -54.40
N LYS A 716 45.40 -10.27 -54.79
CA LYS A 716 45.33 -10.91 -56.10
C LYS A 716 44.49 -12.19 -56.13
N PHE A 717 43.96 -12.63 -54.98
CA PHE A 717 43.16 -13.85 -54.92
C PHE A 717 41.80 -13.62 -55.55
N ASN A 718 41.46 -14.49 -56.50
CA ASN A 718 40.16 -14.57 -57.14
C ASN A 718 39.67 -16.03 -57.10
N ASN A 719 38.48 -16.31 -57.65
CA ASN A 719 37.91 -17.66 -57.70
C ASN A 719 38.84 -18.72 -58.36
N GLY A 720 39.73 -18.32 -59.27
CA GLY A 720 40.70 -19.22 -59.91
C GLY A 720 42.03 -19.37 -59.18
N THR A 721 42.30 -18.57 -58.14
CA THR A 721 43.56 -18.60 -57.41
C THR A 721 43.71 -19.90 -56.63
N SER A 722 44.92 -20.46 -56.64
CA SER A 722 45.27 -21.64 -55.84
C SER A 722 46.66 -21.54 -55.22
N LEU A 723 46.78 -22.05 -54.00
CA LEU A 723 48.04 -22.30 -53.31
C LEU A 723 48.30 -23.80 -53.33
N ASN A 724 49.37 -24.22 -53.99
CA ASN A 724 49.67 -25.63 -54.22
C ASN A 724 51.00 -26.01 -53.58
N PHE A 725 50.98 -27.07 -52.79
CA PHE A 725 52.15 -27.62 -52.10
C PHE A 725 52.31 -29.07 -52.53
N THR A 726 53.33 -29.38 -53.33
CA THR A 726 53.58 -30.73 -53.83
C THR A 726 54.94 -31.22 -53.35
N ALA A 727 54.93 -32.19 -52.43
CA ALA A 727 56.12 -32.87 -51.94
C ALA A 727 56.38 -34.14 -52.76
N TYR A 728 57.64 -34.37 -53.16
CA TYR A 728 58.04 -35.50 -53.99
C TYR A 728 58.84 -36.49 -53.15
N ASN A 729 58.47 -37.77 -53.18
CA ASN A 729 59.09 -38.80 -52.36
C ASN A 729 60.54 -39.08 -52.77
N TYR A 730 61.39 -39.34 -51.79
CA TYR A 730 62.81 -39.62 -52.00
C TYR A 730 63.05 -40.96 -52.71
N SER A 731 62.34 -42.00 -52.29
CA SER A 731 62.54 -43.38 -52.77
C SER A 731 61.82 -43.66 -54.10
N ASN A 732 60.71 -42.97 -54.39
CA ASN A 732 59.95 -43.13 -55.63
C ASN A 732 59.58 -41.77 -56.24
N PRO A 733 60.30 -41.32 -57.29
CA PRO A 733 60.05 -40.02 -57.94
C PRO A 733 58.65 -39.84 -58.53
N ASN A 734 57.94 -40.94 -58.84
CA ASN A 734 56.57 -40.91 -59.37
C ASN A 734 55.51 -40.75 -58.28
N LEU A 735 55.88 -40.86 -57.00
CA LEU A 735 54.99 -40.72 -55.87
C LEU A 735 55.13 -39.32 -55.26
N ASN A 736 54.07 -38.53 -55.34
CA ASN A 736 54.01 -37.20 -54.77
C ASN A 736 52.76 -37.02 -53.89
N TYR A 737 52.85 -36.07 -52.97
CA TYR A 737 51.75 -35.69 -52.11
C TYR A 737 51.45 -34.22 -52.33
N THR A 738 50.20 -33.92 -52.69
CA THR A 738 49.78 -32.55 -52.98
C THR A 738 48.72 -32.08 -51.99
N LYS A 739 48.91 -30.89 -51.43
CA LYS A 739 47.89 -30.14 -50.70
C LYS A 739 47.60 -28.85 -51.46
N SER A 740 46.32 -28.58 -51.73
CA SER A 740 45.89 -27.44 -52.55
C SER A 740 44.77 -26.68 -51.85
N TYR A 741 44.89 -25.36 -51.84
CA TYR A 741 43.88 -24.44 -51.31
C TYR A 741 43.39 -23.56 -52.46
N LYS A 742 42.08 -23.49 -52.69
CA LYS A 742 41.47 -22.79 -53.83
C LYS A 742 40.40 -21.79 -53.39
N GLY A 743 40.21 -20.77 -54.22
CA GLY A 743 39.20 -19.71 -54.04
C GLY A 743 39.75 -18.44 -53.41
N GLU A 744 38.89 -17.43 -53.26
CA GLU A 744 39.25 -16.10 -52.74
C GLU A 744 39.78 -16.14 -51.31
N TRP A 745 39.34 -17.13 -50.52
CA TRP A 745 39.78 -17.35 -49.14
C TRP A 745 40.80 -18.50 -49.01
N ALA A 746 41.45 -18.91 -50.11
CA ALA A 746 42.48 -19.95 -50.07
C ALA A 746 43.63 -19.63 -49.10
N TRP A 747 44.02 -18.36 -49.00
CA TRP A 747 45.03 -17.93 -48.03
C TRP A 747 44.57 -18.16 -46.58
N TYR A 748 43.29 -17.94 -46.28
CA TYR A 748 42.74 -18.15 -44.94
C TYR A 748 42.64 -19.64 -44.61
N LYS A 749 42.15 -20.47 -45.54
CA LYS A 749 42.16 -21.94 -45.44
C LYS A 749 43.58 -22.46 -45.17
N PHE A 750 44.56 -21.97 -45.92
CA PHE A 750 45.96 -22.32 -45.75
C PHE A 750 46.50 -21.99 -44.35
N ILE A 751 46.25 -20.77 -43.85
CA ILE A 751 46.73 -20.37 -42.53
C ILE A 751 46.04 -21.15 -41.42
N LYS A 752 44.73 -21.37 -41.54
CA LYS A 752 43.92 -22.05 -40.53
C LYS A 752 44.31 -23.53 -40.38
N ASP A 753 44.48 -24.23 -41.50
CA ASP A 753 44.77 -25.67 -41.52
C ASP A 753 46.15 -26.05 -40.99
N ASN A 754 47.14 -25.15 -41.13
CA ASN A 754 48.55 -25.49 -40.91
C ASN A 754 49.12 -24.82 -39.66
N LYS A 755 48.31 -24.18 -38.81
CA LYS A 755 48.77 -23.48 -37.61
C LYS A 755 49.03 -24.46 -36.44
N SER A 756 50.27 -24.52 -35.94
CA SER A 756 50.64 -25.34 -34.78
C SER A 756 51.53 -24.56 -33.79
N ASN A 757 50.95 -24.04 -32.71
CA ASN A 757 51.63 -23.24 -31.68
C ASN A 757 52.43 -22.04 -32.23
N SER A 758 53.72 -22.26 -32.55
CA SER A 758 54.71 -21.25 -32.97
C SER A 758 55.30 -21.49 -34.37
N ILE A 759 55.03 -22.66 -34.98
CA ILE A 759 55.51 -23.07 -36.31
C ILE A 759 54.30 -23.50 -37.13
N TYR A 760 54.31 -23.26 -38.44
CA TYR A 760 53.26 -23.75 -39.31
C TYR A 760 53.72 -25.04 -39.98
N SER A 761 52.88 -26.07 -39.96
CA SER A 761 53.23 -27.41 -40.45
C SER A 761 52.17 -27.91 -41.40
N ILE A 762 52.58 -28.24 -42.63
CA ILE A 762 51.74 -28.93 -43.60
C ILE A 762 51.92 -30.43 -43.40
N ILE A 763 50.88 -31.10 -42.91
CA ILE A 763 50.85 -32.55 -42.78
C ILE A 763 50.25 -33.15 -44.07
N PHE A 764 50.96 -34.09 -44.68
CA PHE A 764 50.52 -34.82 -45.88
C PHE A 764 49.90 -36.17 -45.51
N ASN A 765 48.80 -36.51 -46.18
CA ASN A 765 48.09 -37.79 -46.01
C ASN A 765 47.74 -38.15 -44.54
N ASN A 766 47.49 -37.13 -43.70
CA ASN A 766 47.25 -37.27 -42.27
C ASN A 766 48.34 -38.04 -41.49
N ASN A 767 49.56 -38.12 -42.04
CA ASN A 767 50.69 -38.78 -41.40
C ASN A 767 51.65 -37.74 -40.82
N LYS A 768 51.78 -37.70 -39.49
CA LYS A 768 52.65 -36.73 -38.78
C LYS A 768 54.12 -36.83 -39.17
N ASN A 769 54.58 -37.96 -39.72
CA ASN A 769 55.94 -38.13 -40.21
C ASN A 769 56.16 -37.52 -41.60
N LEU A 770 55.08 -37.25 -42.34
CA LEU A 770 55.10 -36.61 -43.66
C LEU A 770 54.71 -35.14 -43.52
N TYR A 771 55.69 -34.30 -43.20
CA TYR A 771 55.45 -32.89 -42.89
C TYR A 771 56.34 -31.95 -43.71
N PHE A 772 55.90 -30.69 -43.79
CA PHE A 772 56.68 -29.54 -44.22
C PHE A 772 56.42 -28.38 -43.25
N ASP A 773 57.48 -27.94 -42.57
CA ASP A 773 57.44 -26.85 -41.60
C ASP A 773 57.89 -25.53 -42.23
N PHE A 774 57.20 -24.46 -41.87
CA PHE A 774 57.46 -23.11 -42.32
C PHE A 774 57.13 -22.08 -41.24
N GLU A 775 57.71 -20.90 -41.37
CA GLU A 775 57.36 -19.73 -40.56
C GLU A 775 56.78 -18.60 -41.42
N ILE A 776 56.09 -17.68 -40.76
CA ILE A 776 55.59 -16.46 -41.39
C ILE A 776 56.43 -15.29 -40.86
N ILE A 777 57.34 -14.80 -41.68
CA ILE A 777 58.28 -13.74 -41.28
C ILE A 777 57.69 -12.33 -41.39
N ASN A 778 56.65 -12.14 -42.21
CA ASN A 778 55.94 -10.87 -42.39
C ASN A 778 54.43 -11.10 -42.32
N GLY A 779 53.71 -10.27 -41.56
CA GLY A 779 52.25 -10.31 -41.48
C GLY A 779 51.66 -11.32 -40.46
N ALA A 780 52.50 -12.06 -39.73
CA ALA A 780 52.04 -13.11 -38.80
C ALA A 780 51.07 -12.61 -37.72
N SER A 781 51.36 -11.46 -37.11
CA SER A 781 50.48 -10.89 -36.07
C SER A 781 49.11 -10.49 -36.61
N GLU A 782 49.07 -9.89 -37.80
CA GLU A 782 47.81 -9.46 -38.43
C GLU A 782 46.97 -10.68 -38.82
N LEU A 783 47.59 -11.69 -39.44
CA LEU A 783 46.93 -12.95 -39.77
C LEU A 783 46.36 -13.66 -38.54
N ASN A 784 47.14 -13.71 -37.46
CA ASN A 784 46.69 -14.34 -36.21
C ASN A 784 45.47 -13.62 -35.62
N ASN A 785 45.44 -12.28 -35.68
CA ASN A 785 44.30 -11.50 -35.24
C ASN A 785 43.09 -11.71 -36.14
N ILE A 786 43.27 -11.78 -37.47
CA ILE A 786 42.18 -12.05 -38.42
C ILE A 786 41.57 -13.42 -38.15
N VAL A 787 42.38 -14.47 -37.99
CA VAL A 787 41.92 -15.84 -37.65
C VAL A 787 41.19 -15.85 -36.33
N TYR A 788 41.74 -15.18 -35.31
CA TYR A 788 41.09 -15.10 -34.01
C TYR A 788 39.73 -14.40 -34.09
N ILE A 789 39.63 -13.29 -34.83
CA ILE A 789 38.37 -12.54 -34.96
C ILE A 789 37.34 -13.35 -35.75
N LEU A 790 37.70 -13.89 -36.92
CA LEU A 790 36.76 -14.64 -37.77
C LEU A 790 36.16 -15.86 -37.04
N ASN A 791 36.97 -16.60 -36.28
CA ASN A 791 36.49 -17.75 -35.51
C ASN A 791 35.58 -17.38 -34.32
N ASN A 792 35.66 -16.14 -33.83
CA ASN A 792 34.95 -15.68 -32.63
C ASN A 792 33.91 -14.58 -32.91
N LEU A 793 33.73 -14.16 -34.16
CA LEU A 793 32.82 -13.08 -34.51
C LEU A 793 31.38 -13.60 -34.43
N LYS A 794 30.65 -13.13 -33.41
CA LYS A 794 29.23 -13.46 -33.22
C LYS A 794 28.40 -12.18 -33.23
N ILE A 795 27.48 -12.08 -34.18
CA ILE A 795 26.51 -10.99 -34.21
C ILE A 795 25.36 -11.31 -33.23
N VAL A 796 24.72 -10.26 -32.71
CA VAL A 796 23.53 -10.38 -31.85
C VAL A 796 22.32 -9.77 -32.53
N GLU A 797 21.15 -10.35 -32.28
CA GLU A 797 19.88 -9.88 -32.82
C GLU A 797 19.44 -8.55 -32.18
N ASN A 798 19.67 -8.36 -30.88
CA ASN A 798 19.34 -7.13 -30.16
C ASN A 798 20.60 -6.48 -29.58
N ILE A 799 20.73 -5.16 -29.76
CA ILE A 799 21.93 -4.41 -29.34
C ILE A 799 21.81 -3.90 -27.91
N THR A 800 20.60 -3.59 -27.46
CA THR A 800 20.33 -3.26 -26.05
C THR A 800 19.78 -4.47 -25.32
N GLY A 801 20.22 -4.69 -24.08
CA GLY A 801 19.56 -5.67 -23.21
C GLY A 801 18.10 -5.28 -23.05
N VAL A 802 17.18 -6.18 -23.41
CA VAL A 802 15.76 -6.01 -23.05
C VAL A 802 15.75 -5.96 -21.52
N ASN A 803 15.42 -4.79 -20.95
CA ASN A 803 14.98 -4.75 -19.57
C ASN A 803 13.70 -5.58 -19.51
N LYS A 804 13.83 -6.88 -19.25
CA LYS A 804 12.75 -7.68 -18.70
C LYS A 804 12.47 -7.11 -17.32
N GLN A 805 11.59 -6.11 -17.27
CA GLN A 805 10.85 -5.72 -16.06
C GLN A 805 9.37 -5.82 -16.36
#